data_AF-A0A0H2ZX42-F1
#
_entry.id   AF-A0A0H2ZX42-F1
#
_cell.length_a   1.000
_cell.length_b   1.000
_cell.length_c   1.000
_cell.angle_alpha   90.00
_cell.angle_beta   90.00
_cell.angle_gamma   90.00
#
_symmetry.space_group_name_H-M   'P 1'
#
loop_
_entity.id
_entity.type
_entity.pdbx_description
1 polymer ?
#
loop_
_entity_poly.entity_id
_entity_poly.type
_entity_poly.pdbx_seq_one_letter_code
_entity_poly.pdbx_strand_id
1 'polypeptide(L)'
;MSEHIRTPASQARRPTVAVLGAGIAGLTAAHELAERGFVVTVYEAQQDERNGLGSAPAGTYPPVKLGGLAASQYSTVGTHDGSHAELRPFPGRPSRPTDPGRAVAGEHGFRFFPAYYLHIWDLFQRIPVYELRNPGGWAPTARTVYDNVRRVITQGVTIDGKPSLVFPRELPRSGAEFLGILGQLATVGLTFGDVATFQGRMLRYLVTSPLRRARELQNMSAYDFFVGHDRRTGLNQYSYTPRCDALLRQMPKVLVAFDSRWGDARTNISTYLQLYLNMDRRDDKADGVLNGPTTESWFDHWYRHLVALGVRFVRAAATRLDPVPVDPSRPPHLRPRVQITLTDGTRVTPDYIVVAVDAPGAEFLTAPMRAAGTGGTVAGLDGFATSVPPPDGPLQPQSTRPRHRRDPYAMDELGRVPWDRFQTLCGIQYYFDTEFQLLRGHLLYAGTEWALSSINQTGMWERPPILDRDGHVSVLSVDIGDFNAASSHLVDESGRGKAARDCTPDEIATEVWRQIVAALTSSTGPAGEEFMPRPVWYALDRGLIMESGPGQGRGRAVRNATPYLVPIVGDWDNRPSSDPWNPHGTSWSSVPPEDWWLEDLWRRNVWQARHGGYQVHNNAVVFAGTWNKTFTRLTSMEAACESGRHAVNAILDHYIWVQSGGLDRREKTMLSWEFPFGFLDQGLSSPIRMPTPAGDYCYVFDIENREPADTRALRILDSKFCERSLPHPLDVGAPTSFIPPPAGGQEMFGPTTDYNQQLLAYLQAWRELLERWTAMCAATPSPAAPFTPPFMPPAAAPAPMPPAPADYSQQLFGYLQAWRQYLEQMAGASSGSAQQPTAPTTMPPTMPPPTPPTAPPPSMPSTGGQAFGAAPPGQPGTSGDPTPGGSTPVSATAKGSTLTWPPPLLGLEPSSYVGTQDPPVSRFLPPNLVNRVEDRREVLLRPNDEYGYLHDLFSLNPGLARAISSTGPAPVASGSSFLGAMNRVGPDVSARVTPRSLFSSRAARAPSAGAITPGSRTG
;
A
#
# COMPACT_ATOMS: atom_id res chain seq x y z
N MET A 1 1.70 -34.02 -21.13
CA MET A 1 2.94 -33.54 -21.79
C MET A 1 4.00 -34.63 -21.64
N SER A 2 4.77 -34.93 -22.69
CA SER A 2 5.80 -36.00 -22.69
C SER A 2 7.23 -35.47 -22.69
N GLU A 3 7.41 -34.16 -22.85
CA GLU A 3 8.72 -33.50 -22.87
C GLU A 3 9.10 -33.03 -21.45
N HIS A 4 10.32 -33.34 -21.02
CA HIS A 4 10.84 -32.94 -19.72
C HIS A 4 11.25 -31.46 -19.71
N ILE A 5 10.30 -30.56 -19.44
CA ILE A 5 10.61 -29.18 -19.05
C ILE A 5 11.44 -29.22 -17.75
N ARG A 6 12.64 -28.65 -17.79
CA ARG A 6 13.55 -28.59 -16.64
C ARG A 6 13.25 -27.33 -15.83
N THR A 7 13.31 -27.42 -14.50
CA THR A 7 13.23 -26.21 -13.65
C THR A 7 14.43 -25.29 -13.92
N PRO A 8 14.30 -23.96 -13.76
CA PRO A 8 15.38 -23.00 -14.01
C PRO A 8 16.66 -23.33 -13.24
N ALA A 9 16.53 -23.73 -11.96
CA ALA A 9 17.62 -24.20 -11.11
C ALA A 9 18.42 -25.40 -11.68
N SER A 10 17.77 -26.25 -12.49
CA SER A 10 18.29 -27.50 -13.07
C SER A 10 18.85 -27.33 -14.50
N GLN A 11 18.83 -26.11 -15.04
CA GLN A 11 19.43 -25.82 -16.34
C GLN A 11 20.95 -25.69 -16.23
N ALA A 12 21.67 -26.27 -17.19
CA ALA A 12 23.13 -26.16 -17.27
C ALA A 12 23.60 -24.70 -17.44
N ARG A 13 22.82 -23.89 -18.17
CA ARG A 13 22.85 -22.42 -18.10
C ARG A 13 21.54 -21.96 -17.47
N ARG A 14 21.56 -21.60 -16.19
CA ARG A 14 20.41 -21.00 -15.50
C ARG A 14 19.96 -19.72 -16.22
N PRO A 15 18.65 -19.49 -16.43
CA PRO A 15 18.16 -18.29 -17.09
C PRO A 15 18.51 -17.02 -16.29
N THR A 16 18.89 -15.96 -16.99
CA THR A 16 19.33 -14.69 -16.42
C THR A 16 18.20 -13.65 -16.43
N VAL A 17 18.09 -12.87 -15.36
CA VAL A 17 17.08 -11.80 -15.26
C VAL A 17 17.73 -10.50 -14.83
N ALA A 18 17.47 -9.43 -15.60
CA ALA A 18 17.71 -8.07 -15.15
C ALA A 18 16.43 -7.49 -14.52
N VAL A 19 16.52 -6.95 -13.32
CA VAL A 19 15.45 -6.17 -12.70
C VAL A 19 15.87 -4.71 -12.71
N LEU A 20 15.07 -3.83 -13.28
CA LEU A 20 15.33 -2.39 -13.37
C LEU A 20 14.52 -1.67 -12.30
N GLY A 21 15.19 -1.04 -11.34
CA GLY A 21 14.60 -0.40 -10.16
C GLY A 21 14.58 -1.31 -8.92
N ALA A 22 15.11 -0.81 -7.80
CA ALA A 22 15.18 -1.53 -6.52
C ALA A 22 14.05 -1.15 -5.54
N GLY A 23 12.90 -0.71 -6.07
CA GLY A 23 11.66 -0.53 -5.31
C GLY A 23 10.99 -1.87 -4.94
N ILE A 24 9.93 -1.83 -4.12
CA ILE A 24 9.20 -3.02 -3.63
C ILE A 24 8.90 -4.04 -4.74
N ALA A 25 8.36 -3.59 -5.88
CA ALA A 25 7.99 -4.48 -6.98
C ALA A 25 9.21 -5.23 -7.58
N GLY A 26 10.34 -4.52 -7.74
CA GLY A 26 11.57 -5.10 -8.26
C GLY A 26 12.23 -6.05 -7.27
N LEU A 27 12.28 -5.69 -5.98
CA LEU A 27 12.82 -6.55 -4.93
C LEU A 27 11.96 -7.80 -4.72
N THR A 28 10.62 -7.70 -4.82
CA THR A 28 9.72 -8.87 -4.79
C THR A 28 9.97 -9.78 -5.99
N ALA A 29 10.06 -9.23 -7.20
CA ALA A 29 10.37 -10.03 -8.38
C ALA A 29 11.74 -10.72 -8.25
N ALA A 30 12.75 -10.01 -7.73
CA ALA A 30 14.08 -10.56 -7.48
C ALA A 30 14.09 -11.69 -6.44
N HIS A 31 13.31 -11.56 -5.36
CA HIS A 31 13.13 -12.59 -4.34
C HIS A 31 12.57 -13.88 -4.96
N GLU A 32 11.38 -13.79 -5.57
CA GLU A 32 10.65 -14.95 -6.09
C GLU A 32 11.41 -15.66 -7.24
N LEU A 33 12.11 -14.92 -8.10
CA LEU A 33 12.92 -15.50 -9.18
C LEU A 33 14.20 -16.17 -8.65
N ALA A 34 14.86 -15.61 -7.63
CA ALA A 34 16.04 -16.22 -7.04
C ALA A 34 15.71 -17.52 -6.29
N GLU A 35 14.60 -17.56 -5.52
CA GLU A 35 14.09 -18.80 -4.90
C GLU A 35 13.86 -19.93 -5.93
N ARG A 36 13.45 -19.58 -7.15
CA ARG A 36 13.19 -20.54 -8.26
C ARG A 36 14.42 -20.86 -9.11
N GLY A 37 15.58 -20.30 -8.76
CA GLY A 37 16.88 -20.61 -9.36
C GLY A 37 17.23 -19.84 -10.64
N PHE A 38 16.58 -18.70 -10.90
CA PHE A 38 17.04 -17.74 -11.91
C PHE A 38 18.28 -16.98 -11.42
N VAL A 39 19.15 -16.55 -12.34
CA VAL A 39 20.31 -15.71 -12.03
C VAL A 39 19.90 -14.23 -12.14
N VAL A 40 19.52 -13.65 -11.01
CA VAL A 40 18.98 -12.29 -10.94
C VAL A 40 20.08 -11.25 -10.76
N THR A 41 19.94 -10.11 -11.43
CA THR A 41 20.75 -8.90 -11.19
C THR A 41 19.84 -7.67 -11.17
N VAL A 42 19.83 -6.96 -10.04
CA VAL A 42 19.06 -5.73 -9.83
C VAL A 42 19.93 -4.54 -10.22
N TYR A 43 19.42 -3.68 -11.09
CA TYR A 43 20.03 -2.44 -11.55
C TYR A 43 19.27 -1.25 -10.97
N GLU A 44 19.98 -0.36 -10.30
CA GLU A 44 19.42 0.83 -9.67
C GLU A 44 20.36 2.02 -9.87
N ALA A 45 19.80 3.21 -10.09
CA ALA A 45 20.56 4.43 -10.34
C ALA A 45 21.09 5.05 -9.03
N GLN A 46 20.24 5.07 -8.00
CA GLN A 46 20.51 5.74 -6.73
C GLN A 46 21.42 4.88 -5.84
N GLN A 47 22.38 5.51 -5.18
CA GLN A 47 23.18 4.88 -4.12
C GLN A 47 22.35 4.82 -2.82
N ASP A 48 22.64 3.88 -1.91
CA ASP A 48 22.07 3.96 -0.56
C ASP A 48 22.57 5.26 0.09
N GLU A 49 21.61 6.12 0.45
CA GLU A 49 21.85 7.50 0.85
C GLU A 49 22.54 7.66 2.20
N ARG A 50 22.76 6.59 2.97
CA ARG A 50 23.59 6.61 4.19
C ARG A 50 25.09 6.61 3.85
N ASN A 51 25.49 6.23 2.64
CA ASN A 51 26.88 6.29 2.20
C ASN A 51 27.32 7.76 2.04
N GLY A 52 28.27 8.20 2.86
CA GLY A 52 28.79 9.58 2.86
C GLY A 52 28.27 10.45 4.00
N LEU A 53 27.10 10.13 4.55
CA LEU A 53 26.44 10.91 5.62
C LEU A 53 26.86 10.50 7.05
N GLY A 54 28.08 9.97 7.22
CA GLY A 54 28.60 9.57 8.52
C GLY A 54 29.93 8.82 8.47
N SER A 55 30.45 8.46 9.64
CA SER A 55 31.76 7.80 9.84
C SER A 55 31.75 6.27 9.60
N ALA A 56 30.68 5.72 9.04
CA ALA A 56 30.58 4.29 8.74
C ALA A 56 31.60 3.87 7.67
N PRO A 57 32.34 2.75 7.84
CA PRO A 57 33.28 2.27 6.84
C PRO A 57 32.63 2.03 5.46
N ALA A 58 33.38 2.28 4.39
CA ALA A 58 32.93 2.00 3.02
C ALA A 58 32.50 0.53 2.87
N GLY A 59 31.32 0.29 2.27
CA GLY A 59 30.73 -1.04 2.14
C GLY A 59 29.92 -1.53 3.36
N THR A 60 29.70 -0.70 4.38
CA THR A 60 28.78 -1.02 5.50
C THR A 60 27.32 -1.14 5.04
N TYR A 61 26.91 -0.26 4.13
CA TYR A 61 25.56 -0.17 3.58
C TYR A 61 25.47 -0.80 2.17
N PRO A 62 24.25 -1.10 1.67
CA PRO A 62 24.04 -1.50 0.29
C PRO A 62 24.69 -0.55 -0.73
N PRO A 63 25.13 -1.05 -1.92
CA PRO A 63 25.73 -0.23 -2.96
C PRO A 63 24.71 0.64 -3.73
N VAL A 64 23.42 0.34 -3.55
CA VAL A 64 22.27 0.98 -4.22
C VAL A 64 21.15 1.22 -3.22
N LYS A 65 20.29 2.21 -3.49
CA LYS A 65 19.10 2.49 -2.67
C LYS A 65 18.10 1.33 -2.79
N LEU A 66 17.43 0.99 -1.69
CA LEU A 66 16.48 -0.12 -1.63
C LEU A 66 15.11 0.38 -1.16
N GLY A 67 14.03 -0.27 -1.62
CA GLY A 67 12.65 0.06 -1.25
C GLY A 67 12.02 1.22 -2.03
N GLY A 68 12.84 2.07 -2.68
CA GLY A 68 12.34 3.22 -3.46
C GLY A 68 11.64 4.24 -2.56
N LEU A 69 10.37 4.53 -2.84
CA LEU A 69 9.53 5.44 -2.02
C LEU A 69 9.22 4.88 -0.61
N ALA A 70 9.37 3.57 -0.41
CA ALA A 70 9.19 2.94 0.90
C ALA A 70 10.42 3.10 1.82
N ALA A 71 11.56 3.55 1.29
CA ALA A 71 12.79 3.78 2.07
C ALA A 71 12.58 4.82 3.18
N SER A 72 13.35 4.70 4.27
CA SER A 72 13.60 5.81 5.19
C SER A 72 14.58 6.81 4.54
N GLN A 73 14.46 8.10 4.88
CA GLN A 73 15.34 9.17 4.39
C GLN A 73 16.28 9.65 5.51
N TYR A 74 17.54 9.99 5.21
CA TYR A 74 18.57 10.23 6.25
C TYR A 74 19.21 11.62 6.16
N SER A 75 18.82 12.58 7.00
CA SER A 75 19.29 13.99 6.92
C SER A 75 20.40 14.34 7.92
N THR A 76 21.31 15.21 7.51
CA THR A 76 22.46 15.73 8.29
C THR A 76 22.39 17.24 8.45
N VAL A 77 22.96 17.78 9.54
CA VAL A 77 23.11 19.24 9.69
C VAL A 77 24.09 19.76 8.64
N GLY A 78 23.59 20.63 7.77
CA GLY A 78 24.34 21.15 6.64
C GLY A 78 24.58 20.13 5.51
N THR A 79 24.90 20.66 4.34
CA THR A 79 25.02 19.91 3.10
C THR A 79 26.35 19.18 3.00
N HIS A 80 26.42 17.99 3.61
CA HIS A 80 27.49 17.05 3.34
C HIS A 80 27.45 16.69 1.84
N ASP A 81 28.61 16.72 1.18
CA ASP A 81 28.87 16.52 -0.27
C ASP A 81 28.08 17.36 -1.31
N GLY A 82 27.02 18.06 -0.92
CA GLY A 82 26.10 18.76 -1.82
C GLY A 82 24.76 18.02 -2.04
N SER A 83 24.59 16.85 -1.43
CA SER A 83 23.32 16.13 -1.32
C SER A 83 22.14 17.02 -0.87
N HIS A 84 20.92 16.62 -1.27
CA HIS A 84 19.67 17.18 -0.76
C HIS A 84 19.35 16.76 0.70
N ALA A 85 20.32 16.21 1.43
CA ALA A 85 20.12 15.55 2.71
C ALA A 85 20.10 16.51 3.91
N GLU A 86 19.47 17.66 3.79
CA GLU A 86 19.56 18.73 4.78
C GLU A 86 18.62 18.49 5.97
N LEU A 87 19.16 18.60 7.19
CA LEU A 87 18.41 18.75 8.43
C LEU A 87 18.42 20.24 8.80
N ARG A 88 17.24 20.87 8.82
CA ARG A 88 17.10 22.33 8.98
C ARG A 88 16.62 22.67 10.39
N PRO A 89 17.18 23.69 11.07
CA PRO A 89 16.70 24.08 12.39
C PRO A 89 15.31 24.68 12.25
N PHE A 90 14.39 24.37 13.18
CA PHE A 90 13.02 24.86 13.07
C PHE A 90 12.95 26.40 13.18
N PRO A 91 12.26 27.12 12.26
CA PRO A 91 12.34 28.57 12.17
C PRO A 91 11.96 29.28 13.48
N GLY A 92 12.76 30.30 13.84
CA GLY A 92 12.49 31.20 14.95
C GLY A 92 12.73 30.65 16.37
N ARG A 93 13.45 29.53 16.54
CA ARG A 93 13.85 29.03 17.88
C ARG A 93 14.93 29.95 18.51
N PRO A 94 14.81 30.37 19.79
CA PRO A 94 15.82 31.22 20.44
C PRO A 94 17.15 30.53 20.72
N SER A 95 17.13 29.21 20.97
CA SER A 95 18.31 28.39 21.24
C SER A 95 18.74 27.59 20.01
N ARG A 96 20.07 27.49 19.78
CA ARG A 96 20.62 26.52 18.84
C ARG A 96 20.33 25.11 19.36
N PRO A 97 19.73 24.20 18.57
CA PRO A 97 19.58 22.80 18.97
C PRO A 97 20.91 22.07 19.12
N THR A 98 20.91 20.91 19.75
CA THR A 98 22.05 19.98 19.69
C THR A 98 22.17 19.40 18.28
N ASP A 99 23.33 19.56 17.65
CA ASP A 99 23.62 18.96 16.35
C ASP A 99 23.75 17.42 16.50
N PRO A 100 23.02 16.61 15.71
CA PRO A 100 23.13 15.15 15.72
C PRO A 100 24.55 14.64 15.42
N GLY A 101 24.99 13.60 16.14
CA GLY A 101 26.28 12.94 15.91
C GLY A 101 26.31 12.00 14.69
N ARG A 102 25.19 11.85 13.98
CA ARG A 102 25.03 11.03 12.77
C ARG A 102 23.82 11.51 11.96
N ALA A 103 23.70 11.06 10.71
CA ALA A 103 22.48 11.27 9.92
C ALA A 103 21.24 10.73 10.64
N VAL A 104 20.19 11.54 10.67
CA VAL A 104 18.92 11.29 11.34
C VAL A 104 17.93 10.66 10.37
N ALA A 105 17.37 9.50 10.75
CA ALA A 105 16.33 8.83 9.97
C ALA A 105 14.98 9.53 10.16
N GLY A 106 14.35 9.90 9.06
CA GLY A 106 12.97 10.34 8.95
C GLY A 106 12.22 9.53 7.90
N GLU A 107 10.89 9.53 7.97
CA GLU A 107 10.06 8.81 7.00
C GLU A 107 8.86 9.64 6.53
N HIS A 108 8.38 9.33 5.33
CA HIS A 108 7.05 9.72 4.87
C HIS A 108 5.99 9.21 5.87
N GLY A 109 4.94 9.97 6.15
CA GLY A 109 4.07 9.75 7.32
C GLY A 109 3.31 8.41 7.30
N PHE A 110 2.87 7.96 6.13
CA PHE A 110 2.01 6.77 5.98
C PHE A 110 2.79 5.44 6.00
N ARG A 111 3.62 5.24 7.02
CA ARG A 111 4.43 4.03 7.23
C ARG A 111 3.65 2.90 7.91
N PHE A 112 2.53 2.56 7.28
CA PHE A 112 1.48 1.70 7.80
C PHE A 112 1.29 0.42 6.98
N PHE A 113 1.04 -0.70 7.67
CA PHE A 113 0.76 -2.01 7.09
C PHE A 113 -0.65 -2.50 7.52
N PRO A 114 -1.69 -2.23 6.72
CA PRO A 114 -3.03 -2.74 6.95
C PRO A 114 -3.12 -4.27 7.11
N ALA A 115 -4.10 -4.73 7.88
CA ALA A 115 -4.45 -6.15 8.00
C ALA A 115 -4.73 -6.88 6.65
N TYR A 116 -5.00 -6.16 5.57
CA TYR A 116 -5.22 -6.73 4.23
C TYR A 116 -3.96 -6.82 3.34
N TYR A 117 -2.78 -6.38 3.80
CA TYR A 117 -1.52 -6.43 3.03
C TYR A 117 -0.88 -7.85 2.99
N LEU A 118 -1.61 -8.86 2.51
CA LEU A 118 -1.19 -10.28 2.57
C LEU A 118 0.06 -10.59 1.73
N HIS A 119 0.32 -9.88 0.63
CA HIS A 119 1.57 -10.04 -0.14
C HIS A 119 2.79 -9.49 0.60
N ILE A 120 2.63 -8.44 1.39
CA ILE A 120 3.68 -7.97 2.30
C ILE A 120 3.80 -8.90 3.52
N TRP A 121 2.71 -9.42 4.09
CA TRP A 121 2.78 -10.33 5.23
C TRP A 121 3.48 -11.68 4.90
N ASP A 122 3.13 -12.33 3.77
CA ASP A 122 3.80 -13.56 3.28
C ASP A 122 5.26 -13.31 2.82
N LEU A 123 5.62 -12.06 2.55
CA LEU A 123 7.01 -11.66 2.28
C LEU A 123 7.79 -11.42 3.59
N PHE A 124 7.19 -10.74 4.56
CA PHE A 124 7.78 -10.46 5.88
C PHE A 124 8.10 -11.73 6.65
N GLN A 125 7.27 -12.77 6.53
CA GLN A 125 7.50 -14.09 7.14
C GLN A 125 8.61 -14.90 6.46
N ARG A 126 9.08 -14.50 5.26
CA ARG A 126 10.16 -15.18 4.54
C ARG A 126 11.52 -14.51 4.65
N ILE A 127 11.58 -13.21 4.92
CA ILE A 127 12.85 -12.48 5.06
C ILE A 127 13.38 -12.64 6.50
N PRO A 128 14.53 -13.33 6.73
CA PRO A 128 15.10 -13.46 8.07
C PRO A 128 15.66 -12.13 8.57
N VAL A 129 15.64 -11.90 9.88
CA VAL A 129 16.44 -10.86 10.54
C VAL A 129 17.90 -11.31 10.56
N TYR A 130 18.80 -10.46 10.07
CA TYR A 130 20.25 -10.71 10.02
C TYR A 130 20.99 -9.97 11.14
N GLU A 131 21.89 -10.67 11.83
CA GLU A 131 22.75 -10.12 12.87
C GLU A 131 24.24 -10.28 12.51
N LEU A 132 25.07 -9.34 12.95
CA LEU A 132 26.52 -9.39 12.76
C LEU A 132 27.16 -10.25 13.85
N ARG A 133 27.71 -11.41 13.48
CA ARG A 133 28.44 -12.30 14.38
C ARG A 133 29.95 -12.05 14.31
N ASN A 134 30.58 -11.95 15.48
CA ASN A 134 32.02 -11.78 15.62
C ASN A 134 32.66 -13.03 16.25
N PRO A 135 33.61 -13.71 15.59
CA PRO A 135 33.91 -13.66 14.16
C PRO A 135 32.86 -14.43 13.34
N GLY A 136 32.52 -13.98 12.14
CA GLY A 136 31.59 -14.69 11.25
C GLY A 136 30.87 -13.84 10.19
N GLY A 137 30.73 -12.53 10.39
CA GLY A 137 29.98 -11.66 9.48
C GLY A 137 28.47 -11.73 9.69
N TRP A 138 27.69 -11.33 8.68
CA TRP A 138 26.23 -11.30 8.79
C TRP A 138 25.63 -12.71 8.65
N ALA A 139 24.86 -13.15 9.65
CA ALA A 139 24.15 -14.42 9.67
C ALA A 139 22.64 -14.23 9.90
N PRO A 140 21.77 -15.04 9.29
CA PRO A 140 20.34 -15.02 9.59
C PRO A 140 20.07 -15.57 11.00
N THR A 141 19.02 -15.07 11.63
CA THR A 141 18.47 -15.55 12.90
C THR A 141 17.21 -16.39 12.66
N ALA A 142 16.59 -16.88 13.74
CA ALA A 142 15.26 -17.49 13.68
C ALA A 142 14.11 -16.45 13.64
N ARG A 143 14.41 -15.15 13.82
CA ARG A 143 13.44 -14.05 13.63
C ARG A 143 13.32 -13.70 12.15
N THR A 144 12.20 -13.12 11.79
CA THR A 144 11.86 -12.62 10.45
C THR A 144 11.46 -11.15 10.51
N VAL A 145 11.33 -10.46 9.37
CA VAL A 145 10.87 -9.06 9.32
C VAL A 145 9.46 -8.90 9.93
N TYR A 146 8.65 -9.96 9.93
CA TYR A 146 7.36 -10.01 10.64
C TYR A 146 7.48 -9.78 12.16
N ASP A 147 8.59 -10.21 12.78
CA ASP A 147 8.86 -9.97 14.21
C ASP A 147 9.22 -8.51 14.51
N ASN A 148 9.67 -7.75 13.49
CA ASN A 148 9.95 -6.32 13.61
C ASN A 148 8.68 -5.46 13.54
N VAL A 149 7.49 -6.04 13.34
CA VAL A 149 6.23 -5.30 13.28
C VAL A 149 5.56 -5.18 14.65
N ARG A 150 5.04 -3.98 14.94
CA ARG A 150 4.28 -3.58 16.13
C ARG A 150 2.87 -3.16 15.71
N ARG A 151 1.84 -3.73 16.33
CA ARG A 151 0.42 -3.42 16.07
C ARG A 151 0.01 -2.03 16.56
N VAL A 152 -0.82 -1.35 15.79
CA VAL A 152 -1.40 -0.03 16.10
C VAL A 152 -2.87 -0.19 16.51
N ILE A 153 -3.12 -0.17 17.82
CA ILE A 153 -4.46 -0.39 18.40
C ILE A 153 -5.35 0.87 18.45
N THR A 154 -4.84 2.05 18.08
CA THR A 154 -5.57 3.33 18.16
C THR A 154 -5.40 4.20 16.92
N GLN A 155 -6.44 4.97 16.60
CA GLN A 155 -6.41 6.02 15.59
C GLN A 155 -7.07 7.28 16.15
N GLY A 156 -6.39 8.43 15.98
CA GLY A 156 -6.89 9.74 16.35
C GLY A 156 -7.55 10.43 15.17
N VAL A 157 -8.58 11.22 15.44
CA VAL A 157 -9.14 12.21 14.49
C VAL A 157 -9.40 13.50 15.26
N THR A 158 -8.87 14.62 14.78
CA THR A 158 -9.18 15.94 15.37
C THR A 158 -10.63 16.34 15.08
N ILE A 159 -11.19 17.21 15.90
CA ILE A 159 -12.48 17.85 15.63
C ILE A 159 -12.33 19.33 15.95
N ASP A 160 -12.54 20.17 14.94
CA ASP A 160 -12.66 21.62 15.09
C ASP A 160 -13.59 21.99 16.27
N GLY A 161 -13.02 22.74 17.23
CA GLY A 161 -13.66 23.19 18.47
C GLY A 161 -13.72 22.18 19.62
N LYS A 162 -13.10 20.98 19.52
CA LYS A 162 -13.24 19.90 20.53
C LYS A 162 -11.96 19.08 20.72
N PRO A 163 -11.81 18.35 21.84
CA PRO A 163 -10.74 17.37 22.00
C PRO A 163 -10.74 16.32 20.88
N SER A 164 -9.55 15.90 20.45
CA SER A 164 -9.39 14.83 19.47
C SER A 164 -10.01 13.52 19.97
N LEU A 165 -10.76 12.84 19.10
CA LEU A 165 -11.29 11.51 19.41
C LEU A 165 -10.25 10.45 19.09
N VAL A 166 -10.10 9.48 20.00
CA VAL A 166 -9.28 8.29 19.81
C VAL A 166 -10.21 7.09 19.67
N PHE A 167 -10.27 6.54 18.46
CA PHE A 167 -11.03 5.34 18.14
C PHE A 167 -10.13 4.10 18.26
N PRO A 168 -10.67 2.96 18.75
CA PRO A 168 -9.95 1.69 18.70
C PRO A 168 -9.85 1.20 17.25
N ARG A 169 -8.68 0.69 16.86
CA ARG A 169 -8.48 -0.03 15.59
C ARG A 169 -8.79 -1.52 15.71
N GLU A 170 -9.82 -1.83 16.49
CA GLU A 170 -10.16 -3.18 16.91
C GLU A 170 -11.68 -3.36 17.02
N LEU A 171 -12.20 -4.56 16.72
CA LEU A 171 -13.63 -4.86 16.85
C LEU A 171 -14.14 -4.57 18.29
N PRO A 172 -15.32 -3.94 18.49
CA PRO A 172 -15.85 -3.68 19.83
C PRO A 172 -16.04 -4.97 20.64
N ARG A 173 -15.59 -5.00 21.91
CA ARG A 173 -15.72 -6.17 22.80
C ARG A 173 -17.18 -6.44 23.23
N SER A 174 -18.05 -5.43 23.12
CA SER A 174 -19.43 -5.49 23.60
C SER A 174 -20.34 -4.45 22.91
N GLY A 175 -21.66 -4.62 23.07
CA GLY A 175 -22.65 -3.61 22.66
C GLY A 175 -22.46 -2.26 23.36
N ALA A 176 -21.92 -2.22 24.58
CA ALA A 176 -21.61 -0.98 25.29
C ALA A 176 -20.42 -0.22 24.66
N GLU A 177 -19.38 -0.92 24.21
CA GLU A 177 -18.25 -0.32 23.47
C GLU A 177 -18.72 0.20 22.10
N PHE A 178 -19.59 -0.55 21.41
CA PHE A 178 -20.22 -0.12 20.16
C PHE A 178 -21.10 1.13 20.34
N LEU A 179 -21.97 1.16 21.36
CA LEU A 179 -22.78 2.35 21.69
C LEU A 179 -21.91 3.53 22.12
N GLY A 180 -20.79 3.29 22.80
CA GLY A 180 -19.78 4.32 23.11
C GLY A 180 -19.16 4.93 21.86
N ILE A 181 -18.80 4.11 20.86
CA ILE A 181 -18.29 4.57 19.56
C ILE A 181 -19.36 5.36 18.79
N LEU A 182 -20.63 4.92 18.79
CA LEU A 182 -21.73 5.70 18.19
C LEU A 182 -21.94 7.05 18.90
N GLY A 183 -21.84 7.08 20.23
CA GLY A 183 -21.88 8.32 21.02
C GLY A 183 -20.72 9.26 20.70
N GLN A 184 -19.51 8.73 20.48
CA GLN A 184 -18.35 9.49 20.00
C GLN A 184 -18.55 10.02 18.57
N LEU A 185 -19.12 9.24 17.65
CA LEU A 185 -19.45 9.72 16.30
C LEU A 185 -20.48 10.86 16.33
N ALA A 186 -21.42 10.84 17.28
CA ALA A 186 -22.31 11.98 17.51
C ALA A 186 -21.57 13.25 17.98
N THR A 187 -20.46 13.15 18.74
CA THR A 187 -19.68 14.34 19.11
C THR A 187 -18.85 14.92 17.96
N VAL A 188 -18.55 14.16 16.90
CA VAL A 188 -18.03 14.67 15.62
C VAL A 188 -19.03 15.62 14.93
N GLY A 189 -20.32 15.49 15.26
CA GLY A 189 -21.42 16.20 14.60
C GLY A 189 -22.10 15.37 13.50
N LEU A 190 -21.89 14.05 13.48
CA LEU A 190 -22.62 13.12 12.61
C LEU A 190 -23.97 12.79 13.26
N THR A 191 -25.07 12.89 12.51
CA THR A 191 -26.38 12.46 13.01
C THR A 191 -26.55 10.94 12.87
N PHE A 192 -27.53 10.38 13.58
CA PHE A 192 -27.86 8.97 13.39
C PHE A 192 -28.25 8.65 11.94
N GLY A 193 -28.98 9.56 11.28
CA GLY A 193 -29.36 9.43 9.87
C GLY A 193 -28.17 9.45 8.91
N ASP A 194 -27.14 10.26 9.19
CA ASP A 194 -25.89 10.25 8.42
C ASP A 194 -25.21 8.87 8.48
N VAL A 195 -25.03 8.36 9.70
CA VAL A 195 -24.35 7.08 9.96
C VAL A 195 -25.15 5.91 9.38
N ALA A 196 -26.47 5.88 9.60
CA ALA A 196 -27.35 4.84 9.07
C ALA A 196 -27.37 4.83 7.52
N THR A 197 -27.41 6.01 6.89
CA THR A 197 -27.33 6.13 5.43
C THR A 197 -25.97 5.65 4.91
N PHE A 198 -24.87 6.11 5.50
CA PHE A 198 -23.51 5.68 5.14
C PHE A 198 -23.32 4.17 5.26
N GLN A 199 -23.77 3.55 6.37
CA GLN A 199 -23.71 2.10 6.56
C GLN A 199 -24.61 1.36 5.57
N GLY A 200 -25.78 1.90 5.23
CA GLY A 200 -26.63 1.39 4.14
C GLY A 200 -25.91 1.38 2.78
N ARG A 201 -25.16 2.44 2.45
CA ARG A 201 -24.33 2.48 1.22
C ARG A 201 -23.15 1.49 1.27
N MET A 202 -22.49 1.32 2.42
CA MET A 202 -21.46 0.30 2.63
C MET A 202 -21.99 -1.12 2.41
N LEU A 203 -23.10 -1.47 3.06
CA LEU A 203 -23.74 -2.79 2.92
C LEU A 203 -24.21 -3.02 1.47
N ARG A 204 -24.74 -1.99 0.80
CA ARG A 204 -25.07 -2.04 -0.64
C ARG A 204 -23.85 -2.35 -1.50
N TYR A 205 -22.71 -1.70 -1.26
CA TYR A 205 -21.47 -2.00 -1.98
C TYR A 205 -21.00 -3.45 -1.75
N LEU A 206 -21.04 -3.90 -0.49
CA LEU A 206 -20.63 -5.24 -0.06
C LEU A 206 -21.43 -6.39 -0.71
N VAL A 207 -22.68 -6.15 -1.11
CA VAL A 207 -23.52 -7.11 -1.83
C VAL A 207 -23.48 -6.93 -3.36
N THR A 208 -22.91 -5.83 -3.86
CA THR A 208 -22.72 -5.57 -5.30
C THR A 208 -21.56 -6.42 -5.84
N SER A 209 -21.76 -7.06 -6.99
CA SER A 209 -20.78 -7.99 -7.59
C SER A 209 -19.49 -7.31 -8.05
N PRO A 210 -18.33 -8.00 -8.00
CA PRO A 210 -17.09 -7.54 -8.65
C PRO A 210 -17.27 -7.14 -10.12
N LEU A 211 -18.14 -7.86 -10.85
CA LEU A 211 -18.47 -7.56 -12.25
C LEU A 211 -19.21 -6.22 -12.40
N ARG A 212 -20.22 -5.95 -11.57
CA ARG A 212 -20.92 -4.65 -11.58
C ARG A 212 -20.03 -3.52 -11.08
N ARG A 213 -19.19 -3.76 -10.07
CA ARG A 213 -18.17 -2.79 -9.63
C ARG A 213 -17.22 -2.42 -10.77
N ALA A 214 -16.81 -3.38 -11.59
CA ALA A 214 -15.96 -3.17 -12.75
C ALA A 214 -16.67 -2.45 -13.91
N ARG A 215 -17.94 -2.77 -14.20
CA ARG A 215 -18.71 -2.14 -15.30
C ARG A 215 -19.23 -0.74 -14.95
N GLU A 216 -19.74 -0.56 -13.74
CA GLU A 216 -20.47 0.65 -13.33
C GLU A 216 -19.67 1.50 -12.32
N LEU A 217 -19.23 0.93 -11.20
CA LEU A 217 -18.76 1.74 -10.07
C LEU A 217 -17.35 2.31 -10.24
N GLN A 218 -16.48 1.72 -11.07
CA GLN A 218 -15.22 2.40 -11.43
C GLN A 218 -15.41 3.61 -12.37
N ASN A 219 -16.61 3.77 -12.95
CA ASN A 219 -17.01 4.88 -13.82
C ASN A 219 -17.89 5.93 -13.09
N MET A 220 -17.92 5.85 -11.75
CA MET A 220 -18.62 6.69 -10.80
C MET A 220 -17.64 7.17 -9.71
N SER A 221 -17.78 8.40 -9.21
CA SER A 221 -16.95 8.84 -8.08
C SER A 221 -17.41 8.22 -6.77
N ALA A 222 -16.51 8.05 -5.81
CA ALA A 222 -16.87 7.55 -4.48
C ALA A 222 -17.98 8.41 -3.83
N TYR A 223 -17.90 9.73 -3.99
CA TYR A 223 -18.90 10.67 -3.52
C TYR A 223 -20.27 10.48 -4.21
N ASP A 224 -20.32 10.35 -5.55
CA ASP A 224 -21.57 10.09 -6.30
C ASP A 224 -22.26 8.82 -5.81
N PHE A 225 -21.48 7.79 -5.47
CA PHE A 225 -22.01 6.55 -4.91
C PHE A 225 -22.60 6.75 -3.51
N PHE A 226 -22.00 7.58 -2.66
CA PHE A 226 -22.55 7.87 -1.32
C PHE A 226 -23.87 8.64 -1.39
N VAL A 227 -23.94 9.72 -2.18
CA VAL A 227 -25.18 10.51 -2.32
C VAL A 227 -26.21 9.88 -3.27
N GLY A 228 -25.86 8.82 -3.99
CA GLY A 228 -26.72 8.17 -4.98
C GLY A 228 -27.11 9.13 -6.10
N HIS A 229 -26.12 9.75 -6.75
CA HIS A 229 -26.36 10.76 -7.78
C HIS A 229 -26.88 10.15 -9.09
N ASP A 230 -28.12 10.44 -9.47
CA ASP A 230 -28.67 10.06 -10.78
C ASP A 230 -28.30 11.11 -11.84
N ARG A 231 -27.27 10.80 -12.65
CA ARG A 231 -26.80 11.65 -13.76
C ARG A 231 -27.90 12.00 -14.80
N ARG A 232 -29.03 11.28 -14.85
CA ARG A 232 -30.15 11.54 -15.77
C ARG A 232 -31.12 12.59 -15.23
N THR A 233 -31.26 12.72 -13.91
CA THR A 233 -32.12 13.74 -13.27
C THR A 233 -31.35 14.87 -12.61
N GLY A 234 -30.04 14.70 -12.40
CA GLY A 234 -29.18 15.64 -11.67
C GLY A 234 -29.42 15.64 -10.15
N LEU A 235 -30.21 14.70 -9.63
CA LEU A 235 -30.62 14.66 -8.23
C LEU A 235 -29.84 13.60 -7.44
N ASN A 236 -29.63 13.89 -6.16
CA ASN A 236 -29.07 12.94 -5.19
C ASN A 236 -30.22 12.16 -4.53
N GLN A 237 -30.13 10.83 -4.52
CA GLN A 237 -31.09 9.97 -3.83
C GLN A 237 -30.97 10.06 -2.30
N TYR A 238 -29.78 10.39 -1.79
CA TYR A 238 -29.48 10.47 -0.37
C TYR A 238 -28.88 11.83 -0.01
N SER A 239 -29.30 12.36 1.13
CA SER A 239 -28.75 13.59 1.73
C SER A 239 -27.99 13.28 3.01
N TYR A 240 -26.96 14.08 3.28
CA TYR A 240 -26.17 14.08 4.51
C TYR A 240 -26.21 15.48 5.11
N THR A 241 -25.95 15.60 6.41
CA THR A 241 -25.75 16.90 7.05
C THR A 241 -24.47 17.57 6.53
N PRO A 242 -24.37 18.92 6.52
CA PRO A 242 -23.19 19.61 5.99
C PRO A 242 -21.85 19.18 6.62
N ARG A 243 -21.85 18.78 7.90
CA ARG A 243 -20.64 18.27 8.59
C ARG A 243 -20.27 16.87 8.09
N CYS A 244 -21.24 15.98 7.87
CA CYS A 244 -20.99 14.66 7.28
C CYS A 244 -20.56 14.77 5.80
N ASP A 245 -21.24 15.59 5.01
CA ASP A 245 -20.89 15.86 3.61
C ASP A 245 -19.44 16.37 3.46
N ALA A 246 -19.02 17.32 4.30
CA ALA A 246 -17.63 17.78 4.34
C ALA A 246 -16.64 16.65 4.66
N LEU A 247 -16.94 15.79 5.64
CA LEU A 247 -16.08 14.65 6.01
C LEU A 247 -16.00 13.59 4.91
N LEU A 248 -17.09 13.30 4.18
CA LEU A 248 -17.10 12.41 3.02
C LEU A 248 -16.22 12.92 1.87
N ARG A 249 -16.04 14.24 1.75
CA ARG A 249 -15.12 14.89 0.78
C ARG A 249 -13.67 14.95 1.27
N GLN A 250 -13.46 15.19 2.56
CA GLN A 250 -12.13 15.50 3.13
C GLN A 250 -11.35 14.27 3.63
N MET A 251 -12.00 13.31 4.29
CA MET A 251 -11.28 12.20 4.95
C MET A 251 -10.46 11.32 3.99
N PRO A 252 -10.90 11.02 2.75
CA PRO A 252 -10.07 10.28 1.80
C PRO A 252 -8.82 11.04 1.32
N LYS A 253 -8.82 12.40 1.34
CA LYS A 253 -7.61 13.20 1.11
C LYS A 253 -6.61 13.04 2.24
N VAL A 254 -7.09 13.19 3.47
CA VAL A 254 -6.28 13.09 4.70
C VAL A 254 -5.64 11.71 4.89
N LEU A 255 -6.29 10.66 4.38
CA LEU A 255 -5.78 9.28 4.43
C LEU A 255 -4.80 8.93 3.29
N VAL A 256 -5.12 9.27 2.03
CA VAL A 256 -4.41 8.74 0.85
C VAL A 256 -4.39 9.73 -0.34
N ALA A 257 -4.40 11.05 -0.09
CA ALA A 257 -4.41 12.12 -1.10
C ALA A 257 -5.54 12.02 -2.16
N PHE A 258 -6.66 11.40 -1.80
CA PHE A 258 -7.73 11.01 -2.72
C PHE A 258 -8.95 11.94 -2.60
N ASP A 259 -9.28 12.72 -3.62
CA ASP A 259 -10.53 13.50 -3.64
C ASP A 259 -11.71 12.59 -4.03
N SER A 260 -12.65 12.36 -3.11
CA SER A 260 -13.76 11.41 -3.33
C SER A 260 -14.72 11.82 -4.44
N ARG A 261 -14.66 13.06 -4.94
CA ARG A 261 -15.43 13.55 -6.11
C ARG A 261 -14.81 13.12 -7.45
N TRP A 262 -13.54 12.74 -7.46
CA TRP A 262 -12.78 12.46 -8.69
C TRP A 262 -12.11 11.09 -8.69
N GLY A 263 -11.95 10.47 -7.53
CA GLY A 263 -11.46 9.12 -7.36
C GLY A 263 -12.55 8.04 -7.51
N ASP A 264 -12.20 6.90 -8.10
CA ASP A 264 -13.18 5.87 -8.49
C ASP A 264 -13.81 5.14 -7.29
N ALA A 265 -15.13 4.94 -7.33
CA ALA A 265 -15.88 4.35 -6.22
C ALA A 265 -15.43 2.90 -5.93
N ARG A 266 -15.00 2.13 -6.95
CA ARG A 266 -14.52 0.76 -6.73
C ARG A 266 -13.24 0.74 -5.90
N THR A 267 -12.21 1.49 -6.29
CA THR A 267 -10.95 1.51 -5.53
C THR A 267 -11.13 2.11 -4.14
N ASN A 268 -11.86 3.23 -4.02
CA ASN A 268 -12.06 3.88 -2.73
C ASN A 268 -12.80 2.98 -1.74
N ILE A 269 -13.96 2.45 -2.13
CA ILE A 269 -14.84 1.75 -1.21
C ILE A 269 -14.31 0.35 -0.91
N SER A 270 -13.71 -0.36 -1.87
CA SER A 270 -13.00 -1.62 -1.56
C SER A 270 -11.84 -1.36 -0.59
N THR A 271 -11.03 -0.31 -0.77
CA THR A 271 -9.95 0.04 0.18
C THR A 271 -10.49 0.34 1.57
N TYR A 272 -11.53 1.19 1.66
CA TYR A 272 -12.16 1.57 2.92
C TYR A 272 -12.72 0.33 3.65
N LEU A 273 -13.49 -0.49 2.94
CA LEU A 273 -14.08 -1.73 3.46
C LEU A 273 -13.02 -2.71 4.00
N GLN A 274 -11.91 -2.91 3.29
CA GLN A 274 -10.85 -3.85 3.70
C GLN A 274 -10.12 -3.42 4.99
N LEU A 275 -10.09 -2.12 5.30
CA LEU A 275 -9.59 -1.61 6.58
C LEU A 275 -10.49 -2.02 7.77
N TYR A 276 -11.79 -2.22 7.55
CA TYR A 276 -12.73 -2.62 8.62
C TYR A 276 -12.95 -4.13 8.72
N LEU A 277 -12.90 -4.86 7.61
CA LEU A 277 -13.23 -6.31 7.58
C LEU A 277 -12.27 -7.19 8.41
N ASN A 278 -11.04 -6.75 8.65
CA ASN A 278 -9.97 -7.58 9.22
C ASN A 278 -9.49 -7.12 10.61
N MET A 279 -10.29 -6.33 11.34
CA MET A 279 -9.97 -5.77 12.67
C MET A 279 -10.10 -6.79 13.84
N ASP A 280 -9.69 -8.05 13.65
CA ASP A 280 -9.72 -9.06 14.72
C ASP A 280 -8.69 -8.71 15.81
N ARG A 281 -9.07 -8.89 17.08
CA ARG A 281 -8.24 -8.68 18.28
C ARG A 281 -7.32 -9.89 18.58
N ARG A 282 -7.43 -10.96 17.79
CA ARG A 282 -6.61 -12.19 17.91
C ARG A 282 -5.38 -12.20 17.00
N ASP A 283 -5.36 -11.35 15.97
CA ASP A 283 -4.17 -11.08 15.20
C ASP A 283 -3.34 -10.01 15.95
N ASP A 284 -2.10 -10.32 16.30
CA ASP A 284 -1.22 -9.44 17.08
C ASP A 284 -0.36 -8.51 16.20
N LYS A 285 -0.51 -8.57 14.86
CA LYS A 285 0.34 -7.87 13.88
C LYS A 285 -0.44 -7.08 12.83
N ALA A 286 -1.67 -7.48 12.53
CA ALA A 286 -2.62 -6.74 11.72
C ALA A 286 -2.70 -5.27 12.15
N ASP A 287 -2.79 -4.38 11.16
CA ASP A 287 -2.68 -2.93 11.33
C ASP A 287 -1.37 -2.52 12.05
N GLY A 288 -0.23 -2.86 11.43
CA GLY A 288 1.11 -2.71 11.99
C GLY A 288 1.93 -1.52 11.48
N VAL A 289 3.02 -1.22 12.20
CA VAL A 289 4.14 -0.35 11.83
C VAL A 289 5.46 -1.01 12.26
N LEU A 290 6.62 -0.58 11.75
CA LEU A 290 7.90 -1.19 12.10
C LEU A 290 8.48 -0.66 13.42
N ASN A 291 9.28 -1.51 14.09
CA ASN A 291 9.97 -1.26 15.36
C ASN A 291 11.23 -0.36 15.23
N GLY A 292 11.32 0.41 14.16
CA GLY A 292 12.48 1.21 13.76
C GLY A 292 12.21 1.81 12.37
N PRO A 293 13.17 2.58 11.82
CA PRO A 293 13.08 3.03 10.43
C PRO A 293 13.03 1.84 9.47
N THR A 294 12.21 1.93 8.43
CA THR A 294 11.94 0.86 7.46
C THR A 294 13.20 0.30 6.81
N THR A 295 14.22 1.12 6.53
CA THR A 295 15.45 0.62 5.91
C THR A 295 16.24 -0.29 6.86
N GLU A 296 16.46 0.08 8.12
CA GLU A 296 17.09 -0.81 9.11
C GLU A 296 16.20 -2.03 9.44
N SER A 297 14.90 -1.81 9.70
CA SER A 297 13.99 -2.87 10.17
C SER A 297 13.55 -3.86 9.09
N TRP A 298 13.70 -3.52 7.80
CA TRP A 298 13.31 -4.39 6.67
C TRP A 298 14.36 -4.43 5.54
N PHE A 299 14.66 -3.33 4.85
CA PHE A 299 15.42 -3.40 3.59
C PHE A 299 16.86 -3.89 3.76
N ASP A 300 17.52 -3.53 4.86
CA ASP A 300 18.85 -4.02 5.22
C ASP A 300 18.88 -5.54 5.47
N HIS A 301 17.79 -6.12 6.00
CA HIS A 301 17.65 -7.55 6.14
C HIS A 301 17.31 -8.22 4.79
N TRP A 302 16.43 -7.60 3.99
CA TRP A 302 16.05 -8.09 2.67
C TRP A 302 17.24 -8.10 1.70
N TYR A 303 18.10 -7.07 1.73
CA TYR A 303 19.36 -7.03 0.99
C TYR A 303 20.24 -8.24 1.27
N ARG A 304 20.52 -8.50 2.55
CA ARG A 304 21.38 -9.62 2.98
C ARG A 304 20.76 -10.97 2.61
N HIS A 305 19.43 -11.08 2.66
CA HIS A 305 18.72 -12.26 2.20
C HIS A 305 18.83 -12.47 0.69
N LEU A 306 18.59 -11.43 -0.12
CA LEU A 306 18.71 -11.49 -1.58
C LEU A 306 20.14 -11.81 -2.01
N VAL A 307 21.16 -11.22 -1.37
CA VAL A 307 22.57 -11.57 -1.60
C VAL A 307 22.86 -13.03 -1.24
N ALA A 308 22.29 -13.55 -0.14
CA ALA A 308 22.41 -14.97 0.23
C ALA A 308 21.69 -15.92 -0.76
N LEU A 309 20.62 -15.47 -1.40
CA LEU A 309 19.98 -16.16 -2.54
C LEU A 309 20.75 -16.01 -3.87
N GLY A 310 21.87 -15.27 -3.89
CA GLY A 310 22.72 -15.07 -5.07
C GLY A 310 22.32 -13.90 -5.97
N VAL A 311 21.40 -13.03 -5.53
CA VAL A 311 21.03 -11.80 -6.27
C VAL A 311 22.18 -10.81 -6.23
N ARG A 312 22.55 -10.29 -7.40
CA ARG A 312 23.57 -9.23 -7.53
C ARG A 312 22.90 -7.86 -7.62
N PHE A 313 23.51 -6.84 -7.01
CA PHE A 313 23.07 -5.45 -7.09
C PHE A 313 24.12 -4.63 -7.83
N VAL A 314 23.69 -3.83 -8.81
CA VAL A 314 24.55 -3.02 -9.67
C VAL A 314 24.06 -1.58 -9.67
N ARG A 315 24.94 -0.64 -9.33
CA ARG A 315 24.65 0.80 -9.44
C ARG A 315 24.82 1.25 -10.89
N ALA A 316 23.75 1.18 -11.67
CA ALA A 316 23.66 1.72 -13.02
C ALA A 316 22.19 1.93 -13.38
N ALA A 317 21.89 3.01 -14.10
CA ALA A 317 20.57 3.19 -14.69
C ALA A 317 20.55 2.60 -16.12
N ALA A 318 19.44 1.99 -16.50
CA ALA A 318 19.14 1.81 -17.92
C ALA A 318 18.83 3.17 -18.55
N THR A 319 19.24 3.40 -19.79
CA THR A 319 18.87 4.59 -20.56
C THR A 319 17.81 4.30 -21.60
N ARG A 320 17.73 3.05 -22.08
CA ARG A 320 16.77 2.60 -23.09
C ARG A 320 16.70 1.07 -23.17
N LEU A 321 15.57 0.57 -23.64
CA LEU A 321 15.37 -0.82 -24.06
C LEU A 321 15.37 -0.89 -25.60
N ASP A 322 16.43 -1.46 -26.16
CA ASP A 322 16.64 -1.58 -27.60
C ASP A 322 15.98 -2.86 -28.14
N PRO A 323 14.92 -2.77 -28.96
CA PRO A 323 14.42 -3.93 -29.71
C PRO A 323 15.42 -4.32 -30.80
N VAL A 324 15.84 -5.58 -30.81
CA VAL A 324 16.64 -6.13 -31.92
C VAL A 324 15.74 -6.32 -33.15
N PRO A 325 16.17 -5.97 -34.38
CA PRO A 325 15.41 -6.24 -35.59
C PRO A 325 14.98 -7.71 -35.70
N VAL A 326 13.70 -7.92 -35.96
CA VAL A 326 13.05 -9.24 -35.98
C VAL A 326 12.75 -9.64 -37.42
N ASP A 327 13.14 -10.85 -37.81
CA ASP A 327 12.56 -11.55 -38.95
C ASP A 327 11.12 -11.97 -38.57
N PRO A 328 10.07 -11.43 -39.23
CA PRO A 328 8.69 -11.73 -38.87
C PRO A 328 8.31 -13.20 -39.02
N SER A 329 8.98 -13.94 -39.91
CA SER A 329 8.73 -15.38 -40.14
C SER A 329 9.23 -16.27 -39.00
N ARG A 330 10.13 -15.76 -38.15
CA ARG A 330 10.71 -16.52 -37.04
C ARG A 330 9.71 -16.69 -35.88
N PRO A 331 9.47 -17.92 -35.40
CA PRO A 331 8.57 -18.19 -34.27
C PRO A 331 8.83 -17.30 -33.05
N PRO A 332 7.80 -16.73 -32.39
CA PRO A 332 8.03 -15.70 -31.37
C PRO A 332 8.89 -16.13 -30.17
N HIS A 333 8.81 -17.38 -29.73
CA HIS A 333 9.69 -17.93 -28.67
C HIS A 333 11.18 -17.99 -29.07
N LEU A 334 11.48 -17.99 -30.39
CA LEU A 334 12.84 -17.98 -30.93
C LEU A 334 13.34 -16.57 -31.30
N ARG A 335 12.48 -15.53 -31.31
CA ARG A 335 12.87 -14.16 -31.72
C ARG A 335 13.95 -13.59 -30.79
N PRO A 336 14.86 -12.72 -31.29
CA PRO A 336 15.91 -12.14 -30.47
C PRO A 336 15.34 -11.33 -29.30
N ARG A 337 16.00 -11.40 -28.15
CA ARG A 337 15.59 -10.74 -26.90
C ARG A 337 16.06 -9.28 -26.88
N VAL A 338 15.34 -8.44 -26.15
CA VAL A 338 15.62 -7.01 -25.98
C VAL A 338 16.99 -6.79 -25.33
N GLN A 339 17.69 -5.75 -25.77
CA GLN A 339 18.97 -5.32 -25.22
C GLN A 339 18.76 -4.09 -24.31
N ILE A 340 19.29 -4.16 -23.10
CA ILE A 340 19.40 -3.00 -22.21
C ILE A 340 20.66 -2.24 -22.62
N THR A 341 20.55 -0.92 -22.79
CA THR A 341 21.71 -0.03 -22.78
C THR A 341 21.72 0.76 -21.46
N LEU A 342 22.85 0.80 -20.77
CA LEU A 342 23.06 1.47 -19.49
C LEU A 342 23.65 2.89 -19.67
N THR A 343 23.72 3.68 -18.59
CA THR A 343 24.24 5.07 -18.59
C THR A 343 25.71 5.22 -18.96
N ASP A 344 26.52 4.18 -18.76
CA ASP A 344 27.93 4.10 -19.16
C ASP A 344 28.13 3.61 -20.61
N GLY A 345 27.03 3.31 -21.32
CA GLY A 345 27.04 2.69 -22.64
C GLY A 345 27.20 1.16 -22.64
N THR A 346 27.38 0.53 -21.47
CA THR A 346 27.40 -0.94 -21.34
C THR A 346 26.07 -1.51 -21.80
N ARG A 347 26.12 -2.62 -22.53
CA ARG A 347 24.92 -3.29 -23.04
C ARG A 347 24.78 -4.70 -22.51
N VAL A 348 23.56 -5.06 -22.10
CA VAL A 348 23.23 -6.35 -21.49
C VAL A 348 22.01 -6.95 -22.17
N THR A 349 22.08 -8.22 -22.54
CA THR A 349 20.96 -8.97 -23.15
C THR A 349 20.67 -10.20 -22.29
N PRO A 350 19.88 -10.05 -21.21
CA PRO A 350 19.48 -11.16 -20.34
C PRO A 350 18.40 -12.03 -21.01
N ASP A 351 18.03 -13.15 -20.37
CA ASP A 351 16.88 -13.94 -20.82
C ASP A 351 15.56 -13.21 -20.52
N TYR A 352 15.45 -12.52 -19.39
CA TYR A 352 14.28 -11.71 -19.04
C TYR A 352 14.65 -10.33 -18.47
N ILE A 353 13.74 -9.38 -18.64
CA ILE A 353 13.84 -8.02 -18.09
C ILE A 353 12.56 -7.73 -17.31
N VAL A 354 12.67 -7.44 -16.01
CA VAL A 354 11.57 -6.88 -15.20
C VAL A 354 11.77 -5.37 -15.10
N VAL A 355 10.86 -4.61 -15.70
CA VAL A 355 10.85 -3.15 -15.61
C VAL A 355 10.00 -2.76 -14.39
N ALA A 356 10.68 -2.44 -13.29
CA ALA A 356 10.09 -2.15 -11.97
C ALA A 356 10.34 -0.70 -11.51
N VAL A 357 10.52 0.21 -12.48
CA VAL A 357 10.66 1.66 -12.26
C VAL A 357 9.29 2.36 -12.17
N ASP A 358 9.31 3.65 -11.91
CA ASP A 358 8.16 4.54 -11.94
C ASP A 358 7.52 4.64 -13.35
N ALA A 359 6.30 5.15 -13.44
CA ALA A 359 5.55 5.17 -14.69
C ALA A 359 6.19 6.08 -15.78
N PRO A 360 6.65 7.32 -15.49
CA PRO A 360 7.45 8.10 -16.42
C PRO A 360 8.75 7.39 -16.86
N GLY A 361 9.47 6.76 -15.92
CA GLY A 361 10.65 5.96 -16.22
C GLY A 361 10.37 4.81 -17.19
N ALA A 362 9.26 4.08 -17.00
CA ALA A 362 8.84 3.01 -17.89
C ALA A 362 8.39 3.53 -19.27
N GLU A 363 7.66 4.64 -19.31
CA GLU A 363 7.23 5.31 -20.55
C GLU A 363 8.44 5.75 -21.40
N PHE A 364 9.48 6.28 -20.75
CA PHE A 364 10.75 6.70 -21.37
C PHE A 364 11.59 5.52 -21.86
N LEU A 365 11.90 4.55 -20.98
CA LEU A 365 12.77 3.41 -21.30
C LEU A 365 12.25 2.57 -22.48
N THR A 366 10.93 2.51 -22.65
CA THR A 366 10.25 1.72 -23.69
C THR A 366 10.02 2.47 -25.01
N ALA A 367 10.38 3.76 -25.12
CA ALA A 367 10.15 4.56 -26.33
C ALA A 367 10.71 3.91 -27.62
N PRO A 368 11.91 3.28 -27.65
CA PRO A 368 12.39 2.60 -28.85
C PRO A 368 11.59 1.33 -29.18
N MET A 369 11.13 0.59 -28.16
CA MET A 369 10.27 -0.58 -28.35
C MET A 369 8.92 -0.18 -28.97
N ARG A 370 8.36 0.95 -28.53
CA ARG A 370 7.12 1.54 -29.06
C ARG A 370 7.29 2.05 -30.49
N ALA A 371 8.39 2.74 -30.79
CA ALA A 371 8.74 3.18 -32.14
C ALA A 371 8.94 1.99 -33.11
N ALA A 372 9.37 0.83 -32.62
CA ALA A 372 9.44 -0.42 -33.36
C ALA A 372 8.09 -1.18 -33.45
N GLY A 373 6.97 -0.57 -33.06
CA GLY A 373 5.62 -1.14 -33.20
C GLY A 373 5.23 -2.17 -32.14
N THR A 374 5.96 -2.27 -31.01
CA THR A 374 5.61 -3.21 -29.93
C THR A 374 4.28 -2.81 -29.28
N GLY A 375 3.31 -3.73 -29.28
CA GLY A 375 1.99 -3.53 -28.70
C GLY A 375 1.92 -3.68 -27.18
N GLY A 376 0.72 -4.00 -26.67
CA GLY A 376 0.49 -4.32 -25.26
C GLY A 376 0.84 -3.16 -24.31
N THR A 377 1.47 -3.49 -23.19
CA THR A 377 1.86 -2.54 -22.13
C THR A 377 2.84 -1.46 -22.64
N VAL A 378 3.68 -1.78 -23.62
CA VAL A 378 4.61 -0.82 -24.25
C VAL A 378 3.87 0.27 -25.04
N ALA A 379 2.77 -0.08 -25.70
CA ALA A 379 1.89 0.86 -26.37
C ALA A 379 1.01 1.62 -25.36
N GLY A 380 0.43 0.92 -24.37
CA GLY A 380 -0.41 1.53 -23.33
C GLY A 380 0.32 2.54 -22.42
N LEU A 381 1.66 2.47 -22.36
CA LEU A 381 2.49 3.46 -21.67
C LEU A 381 2.55 4.83 -22.40
N ASP A 382 2.14 4.93 -23.66
CA ASP A 382 2.32 6.15 -24.44
C ASP A 382 1.48 7.32 -23.93
N GLY A 383 2.14 8.36 -23.39
CA GLY A 383 1.45 9.45 -22.75
C GLY A 383 0.79 9.09 -21.44
N PHE A 384 1.08 7.94 -20.82
CA PHE A 384 0.43 7.55 -19.57
C PHE A 384 0.79 8.51 -18.44
N ALA A 385 2.06 8.93 -18.35
CA ALA A 385 2.49 10.03 -17.49
C ALA A 385 2.52 11.37 -18.24
N THR A 386 2.99 11.37 -19.49
CA THR A 386 3.28 12.61 -20.22
C THR A 386 2.05 13.27 -20.88
N SER A 387 0.85 12.68 -20.87
CA SER A 387 -0.37 13.38 -21.33
C SER A 387 -0.89 14.38 -20.29
N VAL A 388 -1.35 15.53 -20.77
CA VAL A 388 -2.09 16.52 -19.98
C VAL A 388 -3.48 15.96 -19.62
N PRO A 389 -3.99 16.16 -18.39
CA PRO A 389 -5.37 15.80 -18.03
C PRO A 389 -6.40 16.57 -18.88
N PRO A 390 -7.61 16.02 -19.14
CA PRO A 390 -8.62 16.73 -19.93
C PRO A 390 -9.16 17.96 -19.16
N PRO A 391 -9.51 19.05 -19.88
CA PRO A 391 -9.89 20.33 -19.26
C PRO A 391 -11.14 20.27 -18.38
N ASP A 392 -12.19 19.54 -18.80
CA ASP A 392 -13.47 19.50 -18.09
C ASP A 392 -13.79 18.09 -17.51
N GLY A 393 -12.76 17.39 -17.02
CA GLY A 393 -12.90 16.20 -16.18
C GLY A 393 -12.35 14.87 -16.76
N PRO A 394 -12.25 13.81 -15.94
CA PRO A 394 -11.51 12.59 -16.30
C PRO A 394 -12.22 11.70 -17.33
N LEU A 395 -13.55 11.76 -17.38
CA LEU A 395 -14.39 10.98 -18.32
C LEU A 395 -14.48 11.56 -19.74
N GLN A 396 -13.74 12.63 -20.05
CA GLN A 396 -13.70 13.16 -21.41
C GLN A 396 -13.06 12.18 -22.41
N PRO A 397 -13.53 12.13 -23.67
CA PRO A 397 -12.88 11.35 -24.72
C PRO A 397 -11.40 11.70 -24.86
N GLN A 398 -10.52 10.72 -25.02
CA GLN A 398 -9.08 10.96 -25.17
C GLN A 398 -8.75 11.93 -26.33
N SER A 399 -9.61 12.02 -27.35
CA SER A 399 -9.49 12.94 -28.49
C SER A 399 -9.69 14.42 -28.15
N THR A 400 -10.22 14.78 -26.98
CA THR A 400 -10.30 16.20 -26.51
C THR A 400 -9.06 16.62 -25.71
N ARG A 401 -8.16 15.69 -25.37
CA ARG A 401 -6.95 16.01 -24.60
C ARG A 401 -6.00 16.89 -25.43
N PRO A 402 -5.29 17.86 -24.81
CA PRO A 402 -4.24 18.61 -25.48
C PRO A 402 -3.19 17.67 -26.10
N ARG A 403 -2.77 17.95 -27.35
CA ARG A 403 -1.77 17.13 -28.07
C ARG A 403 -0.34 17.31 -27.57
N HIS A 404 -0.05 18.32 -26.76
CA HIS A 404 1.28 18.50 -26.19
C HIS A 404 1.52 17.50 -25.06
N ARG A 405 2.77 17.06 -24.91
CA ARG A 405 3.21 16.31 -23.74
C ARG A 405 3.67 17.28 -22.65
N ARG A 406 3.51 16.90 -21.39
CA ARG A 406 4.00 17.60 -20.20
C ARG A 406 5.28 16.98 -19.65
N ASP A 407 6.01 17.71 -18.81
CA ASP A 407 6.96 17.08 -17.87
C ASP A 407 6.17 16.51 -16.68
N PRO A 408 6.11 15.17 -16.50
CA PRO A 408 5.33 14.53 -15.45
C PRO A 408 5.91 14.70 -14.04
N TYR A 409 7.03 15.42 -13.91
CA TYR A 409 7.66 15.76 -12.63
C TYR A 409 7.62 17.27 -12.32
N ALA A 410 7.27 18.15 -13.27
CA ALA A 410 7.29 19.60 -13.05
C ALA A 410 6.11 20.05 -12.17
N MET A 411 6.36 20.76 -11.07
CA MET A 411 5.31 21.18 -10.13
C MET A 411 4.32 22.19 -10.71
N ASP A 412 4.68 22.84 -11.82
CA ASP A 412 3.80 23.74 -12.55
C ASP A 412 2.84 23.00 -13.52
N GLU A 413 3.13 21.75 -13.90
CA GLU A 413 2.34 20.91 -14.84
C GLU A 413 1.72 19.65 -14.19
N LEU A 414 2.19 19.27 -13.00
CA LEU A 414 1.79 18.09 -12.24
C LEU A 414 0.71 18.40 -11.19
N GLY A 415 -0.36 17.60 -11.17
CA GLY A 415 -1.36 17.62 -10.09
C GLY A 415 -2.06 18.97 -9.92
N ARG A 416 -2.13 19.81 -10.97
CA ARG A 416 -2.77 21.15 -10.92
C ARG A 416 -4.30 21.09 -10.92
N VAL A 417 -4.90 19.96 -11.32
CA VAL A 417 -6.34 19.70 -11.22
C VAL A 417 -6.62 18.45 -10.37
N PRO A 418 -7.70 18.42 -9.56
CA PRO A 418 -8.01 17.28 -8.68
C PRO A 418 -8.31 15.94 -9.37
N TRP A 419 -8.53 15.95 -10.69
CA TRP A 419 -8.71 14.76 -11.54
C TRP A 419 -7.50 14.46 -12.43
N ASP A 420 -6.33 15.03 -12.13
CA ASP A 420 -5.07 14.53 -12.65
C ASP A 420 -4.76 13.19 -11.96
N ARG A 421 -4.37 12.18 -12.75
CA ARG A 421 -4.02 10.85 -12.24
C ARG A 421 -2.75 10.89 -11.40
N PHE A 422 -1.86 11.87 -11.63
CA PHE A 422 -0.67 12.05 -10.81
C PHE A 422 -0.81 13.33 -9.96
N GLN A 423 -0.61 13.18 -8.66
CA GLN A 423 -0.67 14.24 -7.66
C GLN A 423 0.67 14.32 -6.90
N THR A 424 0.84 15.37 -6.10
CA THR A 424 1.95 15.47 -5.14
C THR A 424 1.43 15.08 -3.76
N LEU A 425 1.99 14.00 -3.20
CA LEU A 425 1.80 13.54 -1.82
C LEU A 425 3.20 13.35 -1.23
N CYS A 426 3.61 14.27 -0.36
CA CYS A 426 4.97 14.32 0.19
C CYS A 426 4.92 14.57 1.70
N GLY A 427 5.95 14.11 2.40
CA GLY A 427 6.03 14.18 3.86
C GLY A 427 6.95 15.27 4.39
N ILE A 428 6.80 15.56 5.68
CA ILE A 428 7.74 16.35 6.49
C ILE A 428 7.91 15.68 7.85
N GLN A 429 9.13 15.66 8.37
CA GLN A 429 9.45 15.11 9.69
C GLN A 429 9.91 16.21 10.63
N TYR A 430 9.32 16.24 11.83
CA TYR A 430 9.71 17.12 12.92
C TYR A 430 10.41 16.33 14.01
N TYR A 431 11.51 16.86 14.53
CA TYR A 431 12.30 16.24 15.59
C TYR A 431 12.28 17.13 16.84
N PHE A 432 12.30 16.50 18.02
CA PHE A 432 12.12 17.16 19.31
C PHE A 432 13.22 16.77 20.30
N ASP A 433 13.75 17.75 21.06
CA ASP A 433 14.68 17.50 22.19
C ASP A 433 13.96 17.16 23.50
N THR A 434 12.62 17.12 23.47
CA THR A 434 11.72 16.70 24.55
C THR A 434 10.93 15.45 24.15
N GLU A 435 10.54 14.63 25.12
CA GLU A 435 9.66 13.48 24.86
C GLU A 435 8.27 13.98 24.45
N PHE A 436 7.80 13.53 23.28
CA PHE A 436 6.56 14.02 22.67
C PHE A 436 5.87 12.89 21.90
N GLN A 437 4.62 12.60 22.26
CA GLN A 437 3.78 11.57 21.63
C GLN A 437 2.32 12.01 21.68
N LEU A 438 1.73 12.35 20.52
CA LEU A 438 0.31 12.71 20.40
C LEU A 438 -0.59 11.47 20.57
N LEU A 439 -0.20 10.37 19.94
CA LEU A 439 -0.89 9.08 20.02
C LEU A 439 0.10 7.94 19.70
N ARG A 440 -0.09 6.76 20.28
CA ARG A 440 0.58 5.53 19.82
C ARG A 440 -0.18 4.93 18.62
N GLY A 441 -0.23 5.71 17.54
CA GLY A 441 -0.94 5.41 16.31
C GLY A 441 -1.03 6.62 15.38
N HIS A 442 -1.83 6.51 14.32
CA HIS A 442 -2.02 7.57 13.33
C HIS A 442 -3.04 8.60 13.83
N LEU A 443 -2.74 9.88 13.63
CA LEU A 443 -3.65 11.01 13.88
C LEU A 443 -4.01 11.69 12.54
N LEU A 444 -5.31 11.81 12.28
CA LEU A 444 -5.86 12.52 11.12
C LEU A 444 -6.31 13.93 11.53
N TYR A 445 -5.84 14.97 10.84
CA TYR A 445 -6.21 16.36 11.16
C TYR A 445 -7.40 16.82 10.28
N ALA A 446 -8.61 16.50 10.72
CA ALA A 446 -9.83 16.88 10.01
C ALA A 446 -10.00 18.40 9.92
N GLY A 447 -10.37 18.89 8.74
CA GLY A 447 -10.52 20.32 8.46
C GLY A 447 -9.22 21.09 8.19
N THR A 448 -8.03 20.47 8.25
CA THR A 448 -6.79 21.12 7.82
C THR A 448 -6.79 21.39 6.32
N GLU A 449 -6.32 22.58 5.94
CA GLU A 449 -6.37 23.07 4.56
C GLU A 449 -5.51 22.20 3.64
N TRP A 450 -4.34 21.78 4.12
CA TRP A 450 -3.40 20.93 3.39
C TRP A 450 -3.62 19.42 3.60
N ALA A 451 -4.79 19.03 4.16
CA ALA A 451 -5.24 17.65 4.38
C ALA A 451 -4.18 16.77 5.09
N LEU A 452 -3.79 17.19 6.30
CA LEU A 452 -2.67 16.62 7.04
C LEU A 452 -3.03 15.33 7.79
N SER A 453 -2.09 14.38 7.85
CA SER A 453 -2.10 13.28 8.82
C SER A 453 -0.69 13.02 9.37
N SER A 454 -0.55 12.30 10.49
CA SER A 454 0.77 12.07 11.12
C SER A 454 0.85 10.83 12.00
N ILE A 455 2.09 10.44 12.33
CA ILE A 455 2.42 9.42 13.33
C ILE A 455 3.69 9.80 14.12
N ASN A 456 3.65 9.63 15.44
CA ASN A 456 4.85 9.68 16.30
C ASN A 456 5.52 8.30 16.32
N GLN A 457 6.60 8.15 15.54
CA GLN A 457 7.21 6.85 15.28
C GLN A 457 8.05 6.32 16.46
N THR A 458 8.69 7.23 17.20
CA THR A 458 9.55 6.91 18.36
C THR A 458 8.86 6.08 19.43
N GLY A 459 7.58 6.34 19.71
CA GLY A 459 6.76 5.52 20.62
C GLY A 459 6.49 4.08 20.17
N MET A 460 7.00 3.67 19.00
CA MET A 460 6.96 2.29 18.48
C MET A 460 8.36 1.68 18.25
N TRP A 461 9.42 2.49 18.29
CA TRP A 461 10.77 2.05 17.99
C TRP A 461 11.41 1.28 19.16
N GLU A 462 12.03 0.14 18.86
CA GLU A 462 12.69 -0.75 19.82
C GLU A 462 14.07 -0.21 20.27
N ARG A 463 14.62 0.74 19.51
CA ARG A 463 15.84 1.49 19.83
C ARG A 463 15.55 2.99 19.67
N PRO A 464 15.01 3.66 20.71
CA PRO A 464 14.69 5.08 20.62
C PRO A 464 15.95 5.95 20.37
N PRO A 465 15.77 7.14 19.77
CA PRO A 465 16.82 8.14 19.66
C PRO A 465 17.15 8.74 21.04
N ILE A 466 18.38 9.21 21.21
CA ILE A 466 18.86 9.88 22.43
C ILE A 466 19.60 11.16 22.05
N LEU A 467 19.44 12.21 22.84
CA LEU A 467 19.89 13.57 22.51
C LEU A 467 21.38 13.63 22.14
N ASP A 468 22.25 13.02 22.95
CA ASP A 468 23.71 13.01 22.77
C ASP A 468 24.19 12.32 21.48
N ARG A 469 23.39 11.40 20.93
CA ARG A 469 23.72 10.60 19.73
C ARG A 469 23.04 11.13 18.47
N ASP A 470 21.79 11.54 18.60
CA ASP A 470 20.86 11.77 17.49
C ASP A 470 20.35 13.21 17.42
N GLY A 471 20.71 14.09 18.37
CA GLY A 471 20.24 15.48 18.44
C GLY A 471 18.73 15.65 18.71
N HIS A 472 18.03 14.56 19.01
CA HIS A 472 16.60 14.51 19.33
C HIS A 472 16.26 13.26 20.18
N VAL A 473 15.06 13.24 20.75
CA VAL A 473 14.48 12.11 21.49
C VAL A 473 13.07 11.70 21.00
N SER A 474 12.39 12.53 20.21
CA SER A 474 11.15 12.16 19.53
C SER A 474 11.10 12.62 18.07
N VAL A 475 10.31 11.92 17.24
CA VAL A 475 9.98 12.29 15.86
C VAL A 475 8.46 12.25 15.62
N LEU A 476 7.96 13.23 14.88
CA LEU A 476 6.62 13.23 14.29
C LEU A 476 6.79 13.26 12.77
N SER A 477 6.36 12.18 12.09
CA SER A 477 6.28 12.16 10.63
C SER A 477 4.87 12.58 10.20
N VAL A 478 4.77 13.49 9.23
CA VAL A 478 3.54 14.13 8.79
C VAL A 478 3.43 14.04 7.27
N ASP A 479 2.23 13.77 6.76
CA ASP A 479 1.91 13.82 5.33
C ASP A 479 1.11 15.06 4.97
N ILE A 480 1.39 15.60 3.77
CA ILE A 480 0.69 16.74 3.17
C ILE A 480 -0.17 16.19 2.03
N GLY A 481 -1.47 16.04 2.27
CA GLY A 481 -2.43 15.38 1.38
C GLY A 481 -3.02 16.27 0.28
N ASP A 482 -2.89 17.59 0.37
CA ASP A 482 -3.32 18.53 -0.67
C ASP A 482 -2.32 19.67 -0.91
N PHE A 483 -1.55 19.56 -2.00
CA PHE A 483 -0.60 20.57 -2.46
C PHE A 483 -1.22 21.70 -3.31
N ASN A 484 -2.55 21.77 -3.45
CA ASN A 484 -3.26 22.80 -4.21
C ASN A 484 -4.08 23.75 -3.33
N ALA A 485 -4.50 23.32 -2.14
CA ALA A 485 -5.25 24.14 -1.22
C ALA A 485 -4.43 25.34 -0.71
N ALA A 486 -4.97 26.55 -0.85
CA ALA A 486 -4.38 27.75 -0.29
C ALA A 486 -4.59 27.80 1.24
N SER A 487 -3.56 28.19 1.99
CA SER A 487 -3.68 28.51 3.42
C SER A 487 -4.41 29.85 3.61
N SER A 488 -5.32 29.92 4.57
CA SER A 488 -5.97 31.17 5.00
C SER A 488 -5.09 32.05 5.90
N HIS A 489 -3.93 31.54 6.34
CA HIS A 489 -3.01 32.22 7.25
C HIS A 489 -1.70 32.64 6.56
N LEU A 490 -1.08 31.73 5.81
CA LEU A 490 0.14 32.00 5.06
C LEU A 490 -0.22 32.63 3.70
N VAL A 491 0.02 33.93 3.55
CA VAL A 491 -0.30 34.71 2.34
C VAL A 491 0.95 35.15 1.56
N ASP A 492 0.77 35.44 0.27
CA ASP A 492 1.78 36.06 -0.59
C ASP A 492 1.85 37.60 -0.42
N GLU A 493 2.77 38.23 -1.14
CA GLU A 493 2.97 39.70 -1.13
C GLU A 493 1.72 40.51 -1.58
N SER A 494 0.75 39.86 -2.21
CA SER A 494 -0.53 40.45 -2.61
C SER A 494 -1.70 40.09 -1.69
N GLY A 495 -1.44 39.43 -0.55
CA GLY A 495 -2.43 39.03 0.44
C GLY A 495 -3.26 37.80 0.06
N ARG A 496 -2.85 37.01 -0.94
CA ARG A 496 -3.54 35.78 -1.36
C ARG A 496 -2.95 34.58 -0.63
N GLY A 497 -3.77 33.65 -0.18
CA GLY A 497 -3.33 32.43 0.48
C GLY A 497 -2.40 31.57 -0.40
N LYS A 498 -1.29 31.11 0.16
CA LYS A 498 -0.31 30.26 -0.54
C LYS A 498 -0.67 28.78 -0.42
N ALA A 499 -0.54 28.03 -1.51
CA ALA A 499 -0.60 26.56 -1.48
C ALA A 499 0.79 25.99 -1.19
N ALA A 500 0.87 24.77 -0.64
CA ALA A 500 2.15 24.17 -0.22
C ALA A 500 3.19 24.08 -1.35
N ARG A 501 2.77 23.98 -2.63
CA ARG A 501 3.67 23.99 -3.79
C ARG A 501 4.37 25.34 -4.04
N ASP A 502 3.73 26.44 -3.65
CA ASP A 502 4.20 27.81 -3.85
C ASP A 502 5.00 28.34 -2.63
N CYS A 503 5.29 27.44 -1.67
CA CYS A 503 6.00 27.73 -0.42
C CYS A 503 7.46 27.27 -0.44
N THR A 504 8.30 27.96 0.32
CA THR A 504 9.66 27.55 0.68
C THR A 504 9.66 26.43 1.74
N PRO A 505 10.77 25.69 1.96
CA PRO A 505 10.80 24.62 2.96
C PRO A 505 10.45 25.10 4.38
N ASP A 506 10.90 26.29 4.76
CA ASP A 506 10.66 26.92 6.07
C ASP A 506 9.19 27.34 6.24
N GLU A 507 8.56 27.83 5.16
CA GLU A 507 7.13 28.15 5.15
C GLU A 507 6.27 26.89 5.24
N ILE A 508 6.59 25.83 4.49
CA ILE A 508 5.92 24.53 4.61
C ILE A 508 6.04 24.01 6.06
N ALA A 509 7.26 24.04 6.62
CA ALA A 509 7.51 23.56 7.98
C ALA A 509 6.76 24.36 9.05
N THR A 510 6.64 25.69 8.88
CA THR A 510 5.93 26.55 9.83
C THR A 510 4.42 26.40 9.70
N GLU A 511 3.88 26.37 8.49
CA GLU A 511 2.44 26.33 8.23
C GLU A 511 1.82 24.95 8.51
N VAL A 512 2.51 23.85 8.18
CA VAL A 512 2.10 22.50 8.60
C VAL A 512 2.05 22.40 10.13
N TRP A 513 3.07 22.91 10.83
CA TRP A 513 3.09 22.88 12.30
C TRP A 513 1.97 23.74 12.90
N ARG A 514 1.72 24.94 12.34
CA ARG A 514 0.60 25.80 12.75
C ARG A 514 -0.75 25.13 12.55
N GLN A 515 -0.98 24.45 11.42
CA GLN A 515 -2.22 23.71 11.16
C GLN A 515 -2.38 22.53 12.14
N ILE A 516 -1.29 21.82 12.49
CA ILE A 516 -1.28 20.75 13.51
C ILE A 516 -1.66 21.31 14.89
N VAL A 517 -1.01 22.39 15.34
CA VAL A 517 -1.30 23.03 16.64
C VAL A 517 -2.76 23.49 16.67
N ALA A 518 -3.22 24.25 15.67
CA ALA A 518 -4.60 24.77 15.62
C ALA A 518 -5.64 23.63 15.62
N ALA A 519 -5.40 22.53 14.92
CA ALA A 519 -6.29 21.37 14.88
C ALA A 519 -6.30 20.56 16.20
N LEU A 520 -5.26 20.68 17.03
CA LEU A 520 -5.16 20.04 18.35
C LEU A 520 -5.73 20.91 19.49
N THR A 521 -5.43 22.21 19.48
CA THR A 521 -5.79 23.15 20.57
C THR A 521 -7.12 23.86 20.34
N SER A 522 -7.65 23.84 19.12
CA SER A 522 -8.72 24.75 18.68
C SER A 522 -8.40 26.24 18.88
N SER A 523 -7.12 26.60 18.92
CA SER A 523 -6.64 27.98 19.10
C SER A 523 -5.53 28.33 18.11
N THR A 524 -5.63 29.52 17.50
CA THR A 524 -4.72 30.03 16.47
C THR A 524 -3.79 31.15 16.98
N GLY A 525 -3.58 31.22 18.30
CA GLY A 525 -2.79 32.27 18.96
C GLY A 525 -1.78 31.69 19.97
N PRO A 526 -1.00 32.55 20.66
CA PRO A 526 0.16 32.14 21.46
C PRO A 526 -0.11 31.06 22.52
N ALA A 527 -1.31 31.08 23.12
CA ALA A 527 -1.73 30.08 24.11
C ALA A 527 -1.82 28.65 23.54
N GLY A 528 -1.84 28.46 22.22
CA GLY A 528 -1.72 27.13 21.59
C GLY A 528 -0.27 26.62 21.51
N GLU A 529 0.69 27.53 21.33
CA GLU A 529 2.12 27.19 21.30
C GLU A 529 2.67 26.89 22.70
N GLU A 530 2.06 27.43 23.75
CA GLU A 530 2.47 27.25 25.15
C GLU A 530 2.29 25.80 25.66
N PHE A 531 1.38 25.02 25.09
CA PHE A 531 1.13 23.61 25.46
C PHE A 531 1.84 22.58 24.57
N MET A 532 2.40 23.00 23.43
CA MET A 532 2.95 22.10 22.41
C MET A 532 4.47 22.23 22.33
N PRO A 533 5.25 21.15 22.52
CA PRO A 533 6.71 21.22 22.43
C PRO A 533 7.11 21.63 21.01
N ARG A 534 7.85 22.73 20.89
CA ARG A 534 8.26 23.27 19.58
C ARG A 534 9.31 22.34 18.94
N PRO A 535 9.18 22.01 17.63
CA PRO A 535 10.21 21.27 16.90
C PRO A 535 11.56 21.97 16.98
N VAL A 536 12.64 21.20 16.86
CA VAL A 536 14.02 21.69 16.97
C VAL A 536 14.77 21.55 15.65
N TRP A 537 14.53 20.44 14.97
CA TRP A 537 14.93 20.19 13.58
C TRP A 537 13.71 19.78 12.76
N TYR A 538 13.78 19.96 11.45
CA TYR A 538 12.89 19.33 10.49
C TYR A 538 13.64 18.85 9.24
N ALA A 539 13.04 17.88 8.54
CA ALA A 539 13.44 17.42 7.22
C ALA A 539 12.19 17.35 6.32
N LEU A 540 12.32 17.75 5.07
CA LEU A 540 11.26 17.70 4.06
C LEU A 540 11.55 16.57 3.06
N ASP A 541 10.53 16.03 2.41
CA ASP A 541 10.70 14.96 1.42
C ASP A 541 11.69 15.34 0.29
N ARG A 542 12.68 14.48 0.05
CA ARG A 542 13.66 14.61 -1.05
C ARG A 542 13.03 14.45 -2.44
N GLY A 543 11.78 14.01 -2.53
CA GLY A 543 10.99 14.11 -3.74
C GLY A 543 10.79 15.56 -4.21
N LEU A 544 10.76 16.53 -3.28
CA LEU A 544 10.55 17.95 -3.58
C LEU A 544 11.89 18.67 -3.84
N ILE A 545 12.15 18.96 -5.12
CA ILE A 545 13.28 19.79 -5.54
C ILE A 545 12.83 21.25 -5.61
N MET A 546 13.52 22.10 -4.85
CA MET A 546 13.22 23.52 -4.74
C MET A 546 14.00 24.34 -5.78
N GLU A 547 13.52 25.55 -6.04
CA GLU A 547 13.96 26.45 -7.12
C GLU A 547 15.46 26.77 -7.16
N SER A 548 16.15 26.82 -6.01
CA SER A 548 17.57 27.21 -5.96
C SER A 548 18.31 26.73 -4.70
N GLY A 549 19.64 26.77 -4.74
CA GLY A 549 20.52 26.53 -3.59
C GLY A 549 20.86 25.05 -3.31
N PRO A 550 21.85 24.78 -2.44
CA PRO A 550 22.23 23.43 -2.05
C PRO A 550 21.29 22.88 -0.96
N GLY A 551 21.38 21.57 -0.66
CA GLY A 551 20.59 20.94 0.39
C GLY A 551 19.13 20.76 -0.02
N GLN A 552 18.19 20.98 0.90
CA GLN A 552 16.77 21.05 0.54
C GLN A 552 16.49 22.30 -0.32
N GLY A 553 17.41 23.27 -0.35
CA GLY A 553 17.32 24.45 -1.22
C GLY A 553 16.46 25.58 -0.64
N ARG A 554 15.99 26.44 -1.54
CA ARG A 554 15.31 27.73 -1.33
C ARG A 554 14.42 28.06 -2.53
N GLY A 555 13.51 29.03 -2.35
CA GLY A 555 12.44 29.32 -3.32
C GLY A 555 11.33 28.26 -3.26
N ARG A 556 10.40 28.28 -4.23
CA ARG A 556 9.25 27.35 -4.23
C ARG A 556 9.64 25.94 -4.70
N ALA A 557 8.73 24.97 -4.55
CA ALA A 557 8.91 23.64 -5.12
C ALA A 557 8.70 23.68 -6.65
N VAL A 558 9.72 23.29 -7.43
CA VAL A 558 9.70 23.34 -8.91
C VAL A 558 9.61 21.96 -9.55
N ARG A 559 10.07 20.90 -8.88
CA ARG A 559 9.97 19.52 -9.36
C ARG A 559 9.59 18.57 -8.23
N ASN A 560 8.65 17.67 -8.48
CA ASN A 560 8.38 16.50 -7.67
C ASN A 560 8.95 15.27 -8.40
N ALA A 561 10.05 14.72 -7.91
CA ALA A 561 10.69 13.51 -8.44
C ALA A 561 9.90 12.21 -8.13
N THR A 562 8.81 12.31 -7.36
CA THR A 562 8.01 11.20 -6.84
C THR A 562 6.51 11.43 -7.07
N PRO A 563 6.04 11.47 -8.34
CA PRO A 563 4.63 11.68 -8.67
C PRO A 563 3.74 10.53 -8.17
N TYR A 564 2.72 10.83 -7.37
CA TYR A 564 1.85 9.86 -6.74
C TYR A 564 0.61 9.55 -7.59
N LEU A 565 0.46 8.29 -8.02
CA LEU A 565 -0.67 7.86 -8.85
C LEU A 565 -1.96 7.68 -8.00
N VAL A 566 -2.97 8.50 -8.28
CA VAL A 566 -4.31 8.44 -7.67
C VAL A 566 -5.29 7.70 -8.61
N PRO A 567 -6.03 6.68 -8.13
CA PRO A 567 -7.09 6.02 -8.92
C PRO A 567 -8.30 6.94 -9.17
N ILE A 568 -8.40 7.51 -10.37
CA ILE A 568 -9.49 8.43 -10.77
C ILE A 568 -10.58 7.73 -11.59
N VAL A 569 -11.79 8.32 -11.59
CA VAL A 569 -12.98 7.81 -12.27
C VAL A 569 -12.71 7.51 -13.76
N GLY A 570 -12.98 6.26 -14.17
CA GLY A 570 -12.83 5.79 -15.55
C GLY A 570 -11.39 5.54 -16.01
N ASP A 571 -10.38 5.69 -15.14
CA ASP A 571 -8.97 5.60 -15.56
C ASP A 571 -8.37 4.19 -15.52
N TRP A 572 -9.11 3.20 -15.03
CA TRP A 572 -8.67 1.80 -14.99
C TRP A 572 -8.26 1.28 -16.37
N ASP A 573 -9.05 1.59 -17.40
CA ASP A 573 -8.81 1.13 -18.77
C ASP A 573 -7.69 1.92 -19.47
N ASN A 574 -7.26 3.04 -18.89
CA ASN A 574 -6.06 3.77 -19.31
C ASN A 574 -4.78 3.26 -18.61
N ARG A 575 -4.86 2.32 -17.66
CA ARG A 575 -3.64 1.70 -17.08
C ARG A 575 -2.98 0.79 -18.11
N PRO A 576 -1.65 0.83 -18.32
CA PRO A 576 -1.02 0.20 -19.48
C PRO A 576 -1.13 -1.33 -19.56
N SER A 577 -1.24 -2.03 -18.42
CA SER A 577 -1.17 -3.50 -18.40
C SER A 577 -2.50 -4.18 -18.68
N SER A 578 -2.42 -5.47 -19.01
CA SER A 578 -3.54 -6.41 -18.89
C SER A 578 -4.07 -6.49 -17.45
N ASP A 579 -5.32 -6.92 -17.30
CA ASP A 579 -5.97 -7.13 -15.99
C ASP A 579 -5.30 -8.28 -15.21
N PRO A 580 -5.29 -8.20 -13.86
CA PRO A 580 -4.57 -9.15 -13.00
C PRO A 580 -5.23 -10.53 -12.99
N TRP A 581 -4.41 -11.58 -12.83
CA TRP A 581 -4.86 -12.98 -12.82
C TRP A 581 -4.45 -13.69 -11.53
N ASN A 582 -5.36 -14.50 -10.99
CA ASN A 582 -5.16 -15.30 -9.79
C ASN A 582 -5.04 -16.81 -10.15
N PRO A 583 -3.91 -17.47 -9.83
CA PRO A 583 -3.73 -18.92 -9.99
C PRO A 583 -4.81 -19.80 -9.32
N HIS A 584 -5.56 -19.27 -8.36
CA HIS A 584 -6.65 -19.97 -7.65
C HIS A 584 -8.02 -19.90 -8.34
N GLY A 585 -8.08 -19.38 -9.57
CA GLY A 585 -9.28 -19.47 -10.43
C GLY A 585 -10.39 -18.45 -10.10
N THR A 586 -10.10 -17.42 -9.31
CA THR A 586 -11.09 -16.37 -8.95
C THR A 586 -11.22 -15.23 -9.99
N SER A 587 -10.45 -15.29 -11.08
CA SER A 587 -10.36 -14.21 -12.07
C SER A 587 -11.41 -14.35 -13.18
N TRP A 588 -11.99 -13.23 -13.58
CA TRP A 588 -12.86 -13.14 -14.76
C TRP A 588 -12.01 -13.09 -16.03
N SER A 589 -11.68 -14.26 -16.58
CA SER A 589 -10.87 -14.40 -17.81
C SER A 589 -11.56 -15.28 -18.84
N SER A 590 -11.81 -14.76 -20.04
CA SER A 590 -12.07 -15.59 -21.21
C SER A 590 -10.76 -16.19 -21.72
N VAL A 591 -10.80 -17.47 -22.13
CA VAL A 591 -9.67 -18.14 -22.79
C VAL A 591 -9.86 -17.97 -24.30
N PRO A 592 -8.99 -17.21 -25.01
CA PRO A 592 -9.14 -16.98 -26.43
C PRO A 592 -8.88 -18.27 -27.26
N PRO A 593 -9.47 -18.37 -28.47
CA PRO A 593 -9.08 -19.37 -29.46
C PRO A 593 -7.57 -19.39 -29.69
N GLU A 594 -6.98 -20.58 -29.89
CA GLU A 594 -5.52 -20.74 -30.01
C GLU A 594 -4.96 -20.04 -31.25
N ASP A 595 -5.71 -20.04 -32.35
CA ASP A 595 -5.41 -19.35 -33.61
C ASP A 595 -5.45 -17.82 -33.47
N TRP A 596 -6.47 -17.26 -32.82
CA TRP A 596 -6.58 -15.80 -32.59
C TRP A 596 -5.50 -15.30 -31.62
N TRP A 597 -5.24 -16.07 -30.57
CA TRP A 597 -4.17 -15.79 -29.61
C TRP A 597 -2.78 -15.85 -30.25
N LEU A 598 -2.53 -16.85 -31.12
CA LEU A 598 -1.32 -16.90 -31.92
C LEU A 598 -1.23 -15.69 -32.86
N GLU A 599 -2.30 -15.34 -33.58
CA GLU A 599 -2.29 -14.20 -34.51
C GLU A 599 -1.93 -12.89 -33.80
N ASP A 600 -2.51 -12.61 -32.62
CA ASP A 600 -2.19 -11.40 -31.86
C ASP A 600 -0.72 -11.37 -31.42
N LEU A 601 -0.20 -12.50 -30.94
CA LEU A 601 1.20 -12.70 -30.60
C LEU A 601 2.14 -12.48 -31.80
N TRP A 602 1.83 -13.06 -32.97
CA TRP A 602 2.62 -12.89 -34.18
C TRP A 602 2.63 -11.43 -34.65
N ARG A 603 1.46 -10.75 -34.64
CA ARG A 603 1.25 -9.35 -35.06
C ARG A 603 1.88 -8.33 -34.12
N ARG A 604 1.62 -8.42 -32.80
CA ARG A 604 2.02 -7.41 -31.79
C ARG A 604 3.40 -7.66 -31.18
N ASN A 605 3.96 -8.86 -31.36
CA ASN A 605 5.19 -9.33 -30.71
C ASN A 605 5.11 -9.31 -29.17
N VAL A 606 3.91 -9.49 -28.63
CA VAL A 606 3.61 -9.55 -27.19
C VAL A 606 2.96 -10.89 -26.90
N TRP A 607 3.48 -11.59 -25.89
CA TRP A 607 2.95 -12.86 -25.41
C TRP A 607 2.18 -12.66 -24.11
N GLN A 608 1.14 -13.46 -23.91
CA GLN A 608 0.37 -13.53 -22.66
C GLN A 608 -0.08 -14.98 -22.48
N ALA A 609 -0.18 -15.48 -21.26
CA ALA A 609 -0.76 -16.80 -21.03
C ALA A 609 -2.23 -16.83 -21.52
N ARG A 610 -2.70 -17.96 -22.07
CA ARG A 610 -4.09 -18.09 -22.54
C ARG A 610 -5.15 -17.99 -21.43
N HIS A 611 -4.75 -18.01 -20.16
CA HIS A 611 -5.62 -17.72 -19.00
C HIS A 611 -5.57 -16.26 -18.52
N GLY A 612 -4.85 -15.36 -19.20
CA GLY A 612 -4.70 -13.96 -18.83
C GLY A 612 -3.42 -13.67 -18.02
N GLY A 613 -3.46 -12.65 -17.17
CA GLY A 613 -2.28 -12.19 -16.40
C GLY A 613 -1.37 -11.25 -17.18
N TYR A 614 -0.16 -11.00 -16.67
CA TYR A 614 0.75 -10.00 -17.24
C TYR A 614 1.39 -10.44 -18.57
N GLN A 615 1.79 -9.45 -19.37
CA GLN A 615 2.30 -9.61 -20.72
C GLN A 615 3.84 -9.63 -20.79
N VAL A 616 4.38 -10.50 -21.65
CA VAL A 616 5.81 -10.63 -21.95
C VAL A 616 6.08 -10.11 -23.37
N HIS A 617 6.80 -9.00 -23.47
CA HIS A 617 7.00 -8.26 -24.72
C HIS A 617 8.35 -8.66 -25.35
N ASN A 618 8.37 -8.83 -26.67
CA ASN A 618 9.59 -9.12 -27.45
C ASN A 618 10.40 -10.29 -26.86
N ASN A 619 9.70 -11.38 -26.50
CA ASN A 619 10.23 -12.62 -25.93
C ASN A 619 10.90 -12.47 -24.53
N ALA A 620 10.93 -11.28 -23.90
CA ALA A 620 11.75 -11.06 -22.70
C ALA A 620 11.26 -10.03 -21.65
N VAL A 621 10.47 -9.02 -22.00
CA VAL A 621 10.23 -7.84 -21.13
C VAL A 621 8.87 -7.89 -20.43
N VAL A 622 8.87 -7.78 -19.11
CA VAL A 622 7.68 -7.76 -18.25
C VAL A 622 7.71 -6.52 -17.36
N PHE A 623 6.54 -5.97 -17.04
CA PHE A 623 6.40 -4.76 -16.24
C PHE A 623 5.90 -5.07 -14.83
N ALA A 624 6.35 -4.29 -13.85
CA ALA A 624 5.93 -4.38 -12.46
C ALA A 624 5.89 -2.99 -11.81
N GLY A 625 4.99 -2.77 -10.86
CA GLY A 625 4.84 -1.49 -10.15
C GLY A 625 3.38 -1.05 -10.04
N THR A 626 3.11 -0.10 -9.15
CA THR A 626 1.76 0.37 -8.75
C THR A 626 0.91 0.93 -9.89
N TRP A 627 1.53 1.32 -11.00
CA TRP A 627 0.90 1.83 -12.22
C TRP A 627 0.32 0.74 -13.13
N ASN A 628 0.74 -0.52 -12.94
CA ASN A 628 0.08 -1.66 -13.57
C ASN A 628 -1.28 -1.92 -12.89
N LYS A 629 -2.09 -2.79 -13.49
CA LYS A 629 -3.34 -3.27 -12.91
C LYS A 629 -3.06 -4.35 -11.86
N THR A 630 -3.75 -4.24 -10.73
CA THR A 630 -3.63 -5.09 -9.54
C THR A 630 -5.00 -5.21 -8.85
N PHE A 631 -5.30 -6.32 -8.18
CA PHE A 631 -6.52 -6.46 -7.38
C PHE A 631 -6.56 -5.43 -6.25
N THR A 632 -5.40 -5.10 -5.69
CA THR A 632 -5.23 -4.03 -4.68
C THR A 632 -5.65 -2.65 -5.20
N ARG A 633 -5.48 -2.37 -6.50
CA ARG A 633 -5.79 -1.11 -7.24
C ARG A 633 -5.10 0.18 -6.75
N LEU A 634 -4.91 0.37 -5.45
CA LEU A 634 -4.33 1.55 -4.81
C LEU A 634 -2.80 1.58 -4.90
N THR A 635 -2.22 2.77 -5.13
CA THR A 635 -0.76 3.00 -5.05
C THR A 635 -0.26 2.76 -3.62
N SER A 636 0.39 1.61 -3.42
CA SER A 636 0.71 1.05 -2.11
C SER A 636 1.90 0.08 -2.19
N MET A 637 2.51 -0.22 -1.04
CA MET A 637 3.53 -1.29 -0.94
C MET A 637 2.94 -2.66 -1.32
N GLU A 638 1.68 -2.89 -0.98
CA GLU A 638 0.95 -4.12 -1.34
C GLU A 638 0.78 -4.26 -2.84
N ALA A 639 0.22 -3.26 -3.54
CA ALA A 639 0.07 -3.31 -4.99
C ALA A 639 1.43 -3.42 -5.72
N ALA A 640 2.50 -2.84 -5.17
CA ALA A 640 3.84 -3.03 -5.69
C ALA A 640 4.31 -4.49 -5.53
N CYS A 641 4.08 -5.11 -4.37
CA CYS A 641 4.39 -6.52 -4.12
C CYS A 641 3.56 -7.45 -5.01
N GLU A 642 2.24 -7.23 -5.10
CA GLU A 642 1.32 -7.93 -5.99
C GLU A 642 1.80 -7.88 -7.45
N SER A 643 2.12 -6.67 -7.95
CA SER A 643 2.57 -6.47 -9.33
C SER A 643 3.90 -7.16 -9.62
N GLY A 644 4.84 -7.17 -8.65
CA GLY A 644 6.06 -7.97 -8.73
C GLY A 644 5.78 -9.47 -8.86
N ARG A 645 4.78 -10.00 -8.13
CA ARG A 645 4.37 -11.41 -8.19
C ARG A 645 3.70 -11.76 -9.52
N HIS A 646 2.82 -10.91 -10.05
CA HIS A 646 2.22 -11.07 -11.39
C HIS A 646 3.29 -11.13 -12.48
N ALA A 647 4.29 -10.25 -12.42
CA ALA A 647 5.40 -10.24 -13.37
C ALA A 647 6.21 -11.55 -13.35
N VAL A 648 6.44 -12.12 -12.16
CA VAL A 648 7.12 -13.42 -12.04
C VAL A 648 6.25 -14.57 -12.55
N ASN A 649 4.94 -14.58 -12.25
CA ASN A 649 4.03 -15.60 -12.79
C ASN A 649 4.04 -15.61 -14.33
N ALA A 650 4.03 -14.43 -14.97
CA ALA A 650 4.17 -14.32 -16.42
C ALA A 650 5.53 -14.83 -16.95
N ILE A 651 6.64 -14.62 -16.21
CA ILE A 651 7.96 -15.17 -16.55
C ILE A 651 7.98 -16.71 -16.46
N LEU A 652 7.38 -17.30 -15.42
CA LEU A 652 7.30 -18.76 -15.24
C LEU A 652 6.51 -19.41 -16.38
N ASP A 653 5.37 -18.83 -16.76
CA ASP A 653 4.54 -19.35 -17.84
C ASP A 653 5.17 -19.20 -19.21
N HIS A 654 5.76 -18.04 -19.49
CA HIS A 654 6.52 -17.82 -20.72
C HIS A 654 7.75 -18.74 -20.78
N TYR A 655 8.40 -19.04 -19.65
CA TYR A 655 9.49 -20.02 -19.59
C TYR A 655 9.00 -21.43 -19.94
N ILE A 656 7.86 -21.87 -19.39
CA ILE A 656 7.22 -23.14 -19.75
C ILE A 656 6.93 -23.20 -21.25
N TRP A 657 6.34 -22.14 -21.81
CA TRP A 657 5.99 -22.04 -23.23
C TRP A 657 7.22 -21.99 -24.16
N VAL A 658 8.32 -21.34 -23.77
CA VAL A 658 9.59 -21.38 -24.51
C VAL A 658 10.24 -22.76 -24.43
N GLN A 659 10.20 -23.44 -23.27
CA GLN A 659 10.77 -24.78 -23.09
C GLN A 659 9.96 -25.88 -23.82
N SER A 660 8.67 -25.68 -24.09
CA SER A 660 7.81 -26.58 -24.87
C SER A 660 7.81 -26.31 -26.38
N GLY A 661 8.80 -25.55 -26.90
CA GLY A 661 8.88 -25.22 -28.33
C GLY A 661 7.73 -24.34 -28.83
N GLY A 662 7.14 -23.52 -27.96
CA GLY A 662 6.01 -22.65 -28.27
C GLY A 662 4.62 -23.30 -28.10
N LEU A 663 4.52 -24.44 -27.42
CA LEU A 663 3.26 -25.16 -27.22
C LEU A 663 2.66 -24.88 -25.83
N ASP A 664 1.57 -24.11 -25.75
CA ASP A 664 0.79 -24.00 -24.51
C ASP A 664 -0.23 -25.14 -24.40
N ARG A 665 0.15 -26.20 -23.69
CA ARG A 665 -0.71 -27.37 -23.44
C ARG A 665 -1.08 -27.53 -21.96
N ARG A 666 -1.07 -26.44 -21.18
CA ARG A 666 -1.37 -26.46 -19.74
C ARG A 666 -2.82 -26.86 -19.44
N GLU A 667 -3.76 -26.45 -20.31
CA GLU A 667 -5.16 -26.92 -20.33
C GLU A 667 -5.28 -28.45 -20.55
N LYS A 668 -4.24 -29.11 -21.09
CA LYS A 668 -4.19 -30.54 -21.42
C LYS A 668 -3.34 -31.33 -20.40
N THR A 669 -3.31 -30.86 -19.15
CA THR A 669 -2.66 -31.52 -18.00
C THR A 669 -3.68 -32.21 -17.11
N MET A 670 -3.27 -33.26 -16.38
CA MET A 670 -4.16 -34.00 -15.45
C MET A 670 -4.31 -33.30 -14.08
N LEU A 671 -4.07 -31.98 -14.02
CA LEU A 671 -4.11 -31.18 -12.79
C LEU A 671 -5.22 -30.12 -12.89
N SER A 672 -6.45 -30.56 -13.19
CA SER A 672 -7.65 -29.73 -13.10
C SER A 672 -8.00 -29.47 -11.63
N TRP A 673 -7.28 -28.56 -10.99
CA TRP A 673 -7.55 -28.08 -9.63
C TRP A 673 -8.75 -27.13 -9.60
N GLU A 674 -9.91 -27.61 -10.08
CA GLU A 674 -11.18 -26.97 -9.80
C GLU A 674 -11.49 -27.11 -8.31
N PHE A 675 -11.27 -26.04 -7.55
CA PHE A 675 -11.78 -26.01 -6.18
C PHE A 675 -13.31 -26.08 -6.24
N PRO A 676 -13.97 -26.99 -5.49
CA PRO A 676 -15.41 -27.23 -5.61
C PRO A 676 -16.30 -26.03 -5.23
N PHE A 677 -15.68 -24.93 -4.77
CA PHE A 677 -16.33 -23.67 -4.47
C PHE A 677 -15.67 -22.45 -5.15
N GLY A 678 -14.68 -22.63 -6.04
CA GLY A 678 -14.04 -21.55 -6.84
C GLY A 678 -13.34 -20.41 -6.08
N PHE A 679 -13.35 -20.41 -4.74
CA PHE A 679 -12.75 -19.40 -3.86
C PHE A 679 -12.07 -20.17 -2.74
N LEU A 680 -10.77 -19.95 -2.52
CA LEU A 680 -9.97 -20.71 -1.55
C LEU A 680 -9.79 -19.99 -0.20
N ASP A 681 -9.84 -18.66 -0.21
CA ASP A 681 -9.05 -17.85 0.73
C ASP A 681 -9.93 -16.96 1.65
N GLN A 682 -10.53 -17.61 2.66
CA GLN A 682 -11.25 -16.94 3.75
C GLN A 682 -10.82 -17.43 5.15
N GLY A 683 -9.74 -18.20 5.23
CA GLY A 683 -9.16 -18.68 6.49
C GLY A 683 -7.71 -18.23 6.63
N LEU A 684 -7.20 -18.20 7.86
CA LEU A 684 -5.79 -17.91 8.19
C LEU A 684 -4.84 -19.08 7.83
N SER A 685 -5.16 -19.84 6.80
CA SER A 685 -4.35 -20.95 6.28
C SER A 685 -3.18 -20.42 5.46
N SER A 686 -2.02 -21.08 5.56
CA SER A 686 -0.84 -20.72 4.78
C SER A 686 -1.14 -20.64 3.28
N PRO A 687 -0.56 -19.67 2.54
CA PRO A 687 -0.87 -19.45 1.14
C PRO A 687 -0.49 -20.69 0.31
N ILE A 688 -1.51 -21.37 -0.21
CA ILE A 688 -1.32 -22.51 -1.12
C ILE A 688 -0.68 -21.96 -2.40
N ARG A 689 0.45 -22.51 -2.82
CA ARG A 689 1.14 -22.12 -4.06
C ARG A 689 0.91 -23.21 -5.10
N MET A 690 0.44 -22.82 -6.28
CA MET A 690 0.11 -23.76 -7.35
C MET A 690 1.40 -24.22 -8.07
N PRO A 691 1.71 -25.53 -8.11
CA PRO A 691 2.99 -26.00 -8.63
C PRO A 691 3.07 -25.95 -10.17
N THR A 692 4.26 -25.63 -10.69
CA THR A 692 4.53 -25.64 -12.15
C THR A 692 5.89 -26.28 -12.47
N PRO A 693 6.14 -26.73 -13.71
CA PRO A 693 7.46 -27.19 -14.15
C PRO A 693 8.59 -26.14 -14.08
N ALA A 694 8.25 -24.86 -13.86
CA ALA A 694 9.21 -23.77 -13.63
C ALA A 694 9.47 -23.47 -12.15
N GLY A 695 8.75 -24.13 -11.23
CA GLY A 695 8.59 -23.73 -9.83
C GLY A 695 7.19 -23.17 -9.56
N ASP A 696 6.74 -23.21 -8.31
CA ASP A 696 5.35 -22.85 -7.94
C ASP A 696 5.03 -21.38 -8.26
N TYR A 697 3.81 -21.08 -8.67
CA TYR A 697 3.37 -19.69 -8.85
C TYR A 697 3.54 -18.90 -7.54
N CYS A 698 3.86 -17.62 -7.67
CA CYS A 698 3.77 -16.65 -6.60
C CYS A 698 2.31 -16.57 -6.12
N TYR A 699 2.09 -16.64 -4.81
CA TYR A 699 0.76 -16.46 -4.22
C TYR A 699 0.20 -15.07 -4.54
N VAL A 700 -0.97 -15.05 -5.18
CA VAL A 700 -1.75 -13.86 -5.53
C VAL A 700 -3.15 -14.04 -4.94
N PHE A 701 -3.74 -12.96 -4.42
CA PHE A 701 -5.12 -12.96 -3.92
C PHE A 701 -5.86 -11.74 -4.47
N ASP A 702 -7.19 -11.78 -4.38
CA ASP A 702 -8.08 -10.70 -4.79
C ASP A 702 -8.85 -10.20 -3.54
N ILE A 703 -8.69 -8.91 -3.23
CA ILE A 703 -9.32 -8.27 -2.06
C ILE A 703 -10.85 -8.46 -2.05
N GLU A 704 -11.52 -8.40 -3.20
CA GLU A 704 -12.99 -8.48 -3.24
C GLU A 704 -13.47 -9.90 -2.93
N ASN A 705 -12.64 -10.92 -3.16
CA ASN A 705 -13.01 -12.32 -2.90
C ASN A 705 -12.82 -12.75 -1.44
N ARG A 706 -12.05 -11.97 -0.65
CA ARG A 706 -11.92 -12.15 0.82
C ARG A 706 -13.08 -11.54 1.60
N GLU A 707 -13.96 -10.76 0.96
CA GLU A 707 -15.20 -10.24 1.57
C GLU A 707 -16.13 -11.39 2.04
N PRO A 708 -16.93 -11.19 3.11
CA PRO A 708 -17.61 -12.27 3.83
C PRO A 708 -18.41 -13.26 2.97
N ALA A 709 -18.37 -14.53 3.39
CA ALA A 709 -19.10 -15.64 2.77
C ALA A 709 -20.59 -15.36 2.60
N ASP A 710 -21.24 -14.76 3.60
CA ASP A 710 -22.68 -14.50 3.58
C ASP A 710 -23.10 -13.65 2.36
N THR A 711 -22.43 -12.51 2.10
CA THR A 711 -22.83 -11.62 0.99
C THR A 711 -22.58 -12.21 -0.40
N ARG A 712 -21.84 -13.31 -0.47
CA ARG A 712 -21.39 -13.95 -1.71
C ARG A 712 -22.54 -14.49 -2.56
N ALA A 713 -23.62 -14.96 -1.94
CA ALA A 713 -24.81 -15.40 -2.67
C ALA A 713 -25.48 -14.25 -3.44
N LEU A 714 -25.56 -13.05 -2.84
CA LEU A 714 -26.05 -11.86 -3.53
C LEU A 714 -25.08 -11.38 -4.61
N ARG A 715 -23.76 -11.41 -4.35
CA ARG A 715 -22.75 -11.04 -5.37
C ARG A 715 -22.79 -11.97 -6.58
N ILE A 716 -22.99 -13.27 -6.40
CA ILE A 716 -23.16 -14.25 -7.51
C ILE A 716 -24.46 -13.98 -8.28
N LEU A 717 -25.56 -13.66 -7.58
CA LEU A 717 -26.82 -13.32 -8.24
C LEU A 717 -26.72 -11.99 -9.02
N ASP A 718 -26.06 -10.98 -8.44
CA ASP A 718 -25.84 -9.69 -9.07
C ASP A 718 -24.93 -9.77 -10.30
N SER A 719 -23.91 -10.64 -10.31
CA SER A 719 -23.14 -10.92 -11.54
C SER A 719 -24.08 -11.37 -12.67
N LYS A 720 -24.97 -12.34 -12.41
CA LYS A 720 -25.94 -12.84 -13.42
C LYS A 720 -26.94 -11.79 -13.88
N PHE A 721 -27.25 -10.80 -13.04
CA PHE A 721 -28.09 -9.66 -13.43
C PHE A 721 -27.29 -8.65 -14.26
N CYS A 722 -26.04 -8.36 -13.89
CA CYS A 722 -25.15 -7.45 -14.61
C CYS A 722 -24.71 -8.00 -15.99
N GLU A 723 -24.55 -9.32 -16.12
CA GLU A 723 -24.37 -10.03 -17.39
C GLU A 723 -25.55 -9.82 -18.35
N ARG A 724 -26.76 -9.72 -17.81
CA ARG A 724 -28.03 -9.51 -18.53
C ARG A 724 -28.44 -8.03 -18.63
N SER A 725 -27.55 -7.10 -18.25
CA SER A 725 -27.82 -5.66 -18.18
C SER A 725 -29.05 -5.26 -17.33
N LEU A 726 -29.38 -6.06 -16.31
CA LEU A 726 -30.45 -5.80 -15.36
C LEU A 726 -29.95 -4.93 -14.18
N PRO A 727 -30.83 -4.18 -13.49
CA PRO A 727 -30.53 -3.53 -12.21
C PRO A 727 -30.05 -4.53 -11.14
N HIS A 728 -29.57 -4.06 -9.99
CA HIS A 728 -29.15 -4.98 -8.92
C HIS A 728 -30.36 -5.77 -8.39
N PRO A 729 -30.21 -7.04 -7.97
CA PRO A 729 -31.28 -7.86 -7.38
C PRO A 729 -32.05 -7.28 -6.16
N LEU A 730 -31.65 -6.11 -5.65
CA LEU A 730 -32.31 -5.42 -4.54
C LEU A 730 -33.12 -4.19 -5.01
N ASP A 731 -32.85 -3.68 -6.22
CA ASP A 731 -33.59 -2.58 -6.86
C ASP A 731 -34.86 -3.12 -7.53
N VAL A 732 -34.78 -4.34 -8.07
CA VAL A 732 -35.92 -5.05 -8.67
C VAL A 732 -36.77 -5.63 -7.54
N GLY A 733 -37.99 -5.12 -7.36
CA GLY A 733 -38.99 -5.75 -6.49
C GLY A 733 -39.22 -7.19 -6.94
N ALA A 734 -38.90 -8.15 -6.05
CA ALA A 734 -38.49 -9.50 -6.44
C ALA A 734 -39.50 -10.22 -7.37
N PRO A 735 -39.16 -10.44 -8.65
CA PRO A 735 -40.02 -11.18 -9.57
C PRO A 735 -39.75 -12.68 -9.40
N THR A 736 -40.75 -13.41 -8.92
CA THR A 736 -40.68 -14.81 -8.45
C THR A 736 -40.38 -15.87 -9.53
N SER A 737 -40.04 -15.46 -10.76
CA SER A 737 -40.07 -16.32 -11.96
C SER A 737 -38.79 -16.31 -12.82
N PHE A 738 -37.73 -15.56 -12.46
CA PHE A 738 -36.59 -15.30 -13.37
C PHE A 738 -35.26 -16.03 -13.05
N ILE A 739 -35.25 -16.93 -12.07
CA ILE A 739 -34.05 -17.67 -11.66
C ILE A 739 -34.16 -19.13 -12.13
N PRO A 740 -33.53 -19.50 -13.28
CA PRO A 740 -33.40 -20.90 -13.65
C PRO A 740 -32.42 -21.61 -12.69
N PRO A 741 -32.62 -22.91 -12.42
CA PRO A 741 -31.70 -23.70 -11.59
C PRO A 741 -30.30 -23.78 -12.23
N PRO A 742 -29.24 -24.03 -11.44
CA PRO A 742 -27.89 -24.20 -11.97
C PRO A 742 -27.78 -25.47 -12.81
N ALA A 743 -27.61 -25.32 -14.12
CA ALA A 743 -27.29 -26.42 -15.01
C ALA A 743 -25.86 -26.93 -14.73
N GLY A 744 -25.72 -28.22 -14.40
CA GLY A 744 -24.41 -28.91 -14.35
C GLY A 744 -24.06 -29.67 -13.06
N GLY A 745 -24.80 -29.50 -11.96
CA GLY A 745 -24.59 -30.28 -10.73
C GLY A 745 -25.64 -31.39 -10.55
N GLN A 746 -25.22 -32.62 -10.21
CA GLN A 746 -26.18 -33.65 -9.79
C GLN A 746 -26.78 -33.29 -8.42
N GLU A 747 -28.11 -33.34 -8.32
CA GLU A 747 -28.84 -33.07 -7.08
C GLU A 747 -28.59 -34.16 -6.03
N MET A 748 -27.80 -33.86 -4.99
CA MET A 748 -27.82 -34.63 -3.75
C MET A 748 -29.03 -34.21 -2.90
N PHE A 749 -30.19 -34.77 -3.25
CA PHE A 749 -31.39 -34.92 -2.42
C PHE A 749 -31.85 -33.69 -1.61
N GLY A 750 -32.55 -32.76 -2.28
CA GLY A 750 -33.38 -31.73 -1.63
C GLY A 750 -34.50 -31.25 -2.58
N PRO A 751 -35.69 -30.88 -2.08
CA PRO A 751 -36.79 -30.43 -2.93
C PRO A 751 -36.52 -29.03 -3.51
N THR A 752 -36.56 -28.91 -4.84
CA THR A 752 -36.22 -27.68 -5.60
C THR A 752 -37.07 -26.46 -5.26
N THR A 753 -38.26 -26.64 -4.67
CA THR A 753 -39.11 -25.56 -4.14
C THR A 753 -38.43 -24.71 -3.07
N ASP A 754 -37.55 -25.31 -2.28
CA ASP A 754 -36.98 -24.71 -1.07
C ASP A 754 -35.94 -23.62 -1.41
N TYR A 755 -35.01 -23.89 -2.34
CA TYR A 755 -33.94 -22.95 -2.69
C TYR A 755 -34.44 -21.58 -3.17
N ASN A 756 -35.47 -21.56 -4.03
CA ASN A 756 -36.03 -20.29 -4.52
C ASN A 756 -36.80 -19.52 -3.43
N GLN A 757 -37.42 -20.21 -2.47
CA GLN A 757 -38.06 -19.58 -1.32
C GLN A 757 -37.02 -19.06 -0.31
N GLN A 758 -35.96 -19.82 -0.04
CA GLN A 758 -34.82 -19.40 0.78
C GLN A 758 -34.12 -18.18 0.17
N LEU A 759 -33.87 -18.17 -1.15
CA LEU A 759 -33.25 -17.03 -1.83
C LEU A 759 -34.16 -15.79 -1.87
N LEU A 760 -35.48 -15.97 -2.02
CA LEU A 760 -36.45 -14.88 -1.90
C LEU A 760 -36.49 -14.30 -0.49
N ALA A 761 -36.57 -15.15 0.54
CA ALA A 761 -36.52 -14.74 1.94
C ALA A 761 -35.18 -14.08 2.30
N TYR A 762 -34.07 -14.51 1.69
CA TYR A 762 -32.75 -13.91 1.86
C TYR A 762 -32.65 -12.52 1.21
N LEU A 763 -33.18 -12.37 -0.02
CA LEU A 763 -33.32 -11.08 -0.70
C LEU A 763 -34.22 -10.12 0.10
N GLN A 764 -35.34 -10.63 0.62
CA GLN A 764 -36.26 -9.88 1.49
C GLN A 764 -35.58 -9.46 2.79
N ALA A 765 -34.86 -10.36 3.48
CA ALA A 765 -34.14 -10.03 4.71
C ALA A 765 -33.04 -8.98 4.51
N TRP A 766 -32.28 -9.04 3.40
CA TRP A 766 -31.29 -8.01 3.07
C TRP A 766 -31.92 -6.68 2.64
N ARG A 767 -33.02 -6.74 1.89
CA ARG A 767 -33.79 -5.55 1.52
C ARG A 767 -34.40 -4.89 2.76
N GLU A 768 -35.07 -5.64 3.62
CA GLU A 768 -35.58 -5.17 4.91
C GLU A 768 -34.46 -4.62 5.81
N LEU A 769 -33.28 -5.23 5.84
CA LEU A 769 -32.15 -4.70 6.60
C LEU A 769 -31.78 -3.29 6.11
N LEU A 770 -31.59 -3.12 4.80
CA LEU A 770 -31.28 -1.83 4.19
C LEU A 770 -32.44 -0.81 4.34
N GLU A 771 -33.69 -1.24 4.15
CA GLU A 771 -34.88 -0.40 4.29
C GLU A 771 -35.12 0.00 5.76
N ARG A 772 -34.82 -0.87 6.75
CA ARG A 772 -34.85 -0.53 8.19
C ARG A 772 -33.80 0.51 8.52
N TRP A 773 -32.55 0.32 8.09
CA TRP A 773 -31.49 1.35 8.26
C TRP A 773 -31.90 2.67 7.62
N THR A 774 -32.47 2.65 6.41
CA THR A 774 -32.92 3.86 5.70
C THR A 774 -34.15 4.52 6.36
N ALA A 775 -35.11 3.73 6.85
CA ALA A 775 -36.30 4.24 7.55
C ALA A 775 -35.98 4.81 8.93
N MET A 776 -34.96 4.29 9.61
CA MET A 776 -34.41 4.87 10.84
C MET A 776 -33.77 6.24 10.63
N CYS A 777 -33.45 6.64 9.38
CA CYS A 777 -33.06 8.02 9.06
C CYS A 777 -34.26 9.00 9.05
N ALA A 778 -35.49 8.51 8.87
CA ALA A 778 -36.69 9.34 8.76
C ALA A 778 -37.39 9.60 10.11
N ALA A 779 -37.05 8.86 11.15
CA ALA A 779 -37.65 8.97 12.48
C ALA A 779 -36.85 9.92 13.39
N THR A 780 -37.21 11.20 13.41
CA THR A 780 -36.62 12.20 14.32
C THR A 780 -37.22 12.11 15.73
N PRO A 781 -36.40 11.97 16.79
CA PRO A 781 -36.79 12.35 18.14
C PRO A 781 -36.66 13.87 18.31
N SER A 782 -37.63 14.50 18.97
CA SER A 782 -37.51 15.92 19.37
C SER A 782 -36.41 16.09 20.43
N PRO A 783 -35.65 17.21 20.49
CA PRO A 783 -34.43 17.34 21.32
C PRO A 783 -34.60 17.31 22.85
N ALA A 784 -35.78 16.99 23.38
CA ALA A 784 -36.18 17.23 24.76
C ALA A 784 -36.75 16.01 25.52
N ALA A 785 -36.68 14.79 24.94
CA ALA A 785 -37.20 13.58 25.58
C ALA A 785 -36.06 12.65 26.06
N PRO A 786 -35.88 12.43 27.37
CA PRO A 786 -34.97 11.38 27.86
C PRO A 786 -35.54 10.00 27.52
N PHE A 787 -34.72 9.13 26.95
CA PHE A 787 -35.13 7.78 26.54
C PHE A 787 -35.41 6.89 27.76
N THR A 788 -36.67 6.54 27.98
CA THR A 788 -37.06 5.44 28.88
C THR A 788 -37.01 4.11 28.12
N PRO A 789 -36.17 3.13 28.53
CA PRO A 789 -36.22 1.80 27.96
C PRO A 789 -37.54 1.10 28.33
N PRO A 790 -38.02 0.14 27.51
CA PRO A 790 -39.23 -0.61 27.80
C PRO A 790 -39.09 -1.41 29.11
N PHE A 791 -40.15 -1.37 29.94
CA PHE A 791 -40.18 -2.05 31.23
C PHE A 791 -40.18 -3.58 31.05
N MET A 792 -39.28 -4.28 31.76
CA MET A 792 -39.31 -5.74 31.90
C MET A 792 -39.67 -6.14 33.34
N PRO A 793 -40.32 -7.30 33.56
CA PRO A 793 -40.57 -7.84 34.89
C PRO A 793 -39.26 -8.32 35.56
N PRO A 794 -39.18 -8.32 36.90
CA PRO A 794 -37.94 -8.61 37.61
C PRO A 794 -37.59 -10.11 37.63
N ALA A 795 -36.32 -10.41 37.37
CA ALA A 795 -35.69 -11.71 37.65
C ALA A 795 -34.63 -11.56 38.77
N ALA A 796 -34.32 -12.65 39.46
CA ALA A 796 -33.57 -12.61 40.73
C ALA A 796 -32.07 -12.24 40.57
N ALA A 797 -31.51 -11.60 41.61
CA ALA A 797 -30.14 -11.09 41.60
C ALA A 797 -29.07 -12.23 41.70
N PRO A 798 -28.01 -12.21 40.87
CA PRO A 798 -26.86 -13.10 41.01
C PRO A 798 -25.84 -12.62 42.06
N ALA A 799 -25.05 -13.56 42.58
CA ALA A 799 -24.03 -13.32 43.62
C ALA A 799 -22.75 -12.63 43.08
N PRO A 800 -21.98 -11.92 43.92
CA PRO A 800 -20.78 -11.21 43.51
C PRO A 800 -19.62 -12.14 43.11
N MET A 801 -18.82 -11.69 42.13
CA MET A 801 -17.58 -12.32 41.65
C MET A 801 -16.36 -11.45 42.03
N PRO A 802 -15.16 -12.05 42.23
CA PRO A 802 -13.95 -11.32 42.58
C PRO A 802 -13.36 -10.52 41.40
N PRO A 803 -12.56 -9.46 41.67
CA PRO A 803 -11.97 -8.62 40.63
C PRO A 803 -10.85 -9.32 39.85
N ALA A 804 -10.78 -9.01 38.54
CA ALA A 804 -9.65 -9.34 37.67
C ALA A 804 -8.52 -8.29 37.80
N PRO A 805 -7.25 -8.63 37.47
CA PRO A 805 -6.13 -7.69 37.55
C PRO A 805 -6.26 -6.52 36.55
N ALA A 806 -5.59 -5.40 36.87
CA ALA A 806 -5.82 -4.10 36.26
C ALA A 806 -5.54 -4.02 34.74
N ASP A 807 -6.45 -3.39 34.01
CA ASP A 807 -6.36 -3.16 32.55
C ASP A 807 -5.55 -1.88 32.26
N TYR A 808 -4.50 -1.98 31.44
CA TYR A 808 -3.71 -0.83 30.96
C TYR A 808 -4.57 0.23 30.28
N SER A 809 -5.69 -0.17 29.66
CA SER A 809 -6.70 0.73 29.10
C SER A 809 -7.27 1.69 30.16
N GLN A 810 -7.53 1.18 31.38
CA GLN A 810 -8.02 1.99 32.50
C GLN A 810 -6.92 2.86 33.11
N GLN A 811 -5.67 2.40 33.14
CA GLN A 811 -4.54 3.27 33.50
C GLN A 811 -4.39 4.43 32.51
N LEU A 812 -4.47 4.17 31.20
CA LEU A 812 -4.37 5.23 30.17
C LEU A 812 -5.55 6.22 30.26
N PHE A 813 -6.79 5.74 30.44
CA PHE A 813 -7.93 6.62 30.70
C PHE A 813 -7.77 7.42 32.00
N GLY A 814 -7.22 6.82 33.05
CA GLY A 814 -6.90 7.49 34.32
C GLY A 814 -5.84 8.57 34.16
N TYR A 815 -4.76 8.30 33.41
CA TYR A 815 -3.74 9.29 33.06
C TYR A 815 -4.33 10.45 32.25
N LEU A 816 -5.16 10.17 31.24
CA LEU A 816 -5.82 11.20 30.43
C LEU A 816 -6.82 12.04 31.25
N GLN A 817 -7.53 11.43 32.21
CA GLN A 817 -8.41 12.16 33.13
C GLN A 817 -7.63 12.98 34.17
N ALA A 818 -6.53 12.46 34.72
CA ALA A 818 -5.66 13.21 35.64
C ALA A 818 -4.96 14.37 34.93
N TRP A 819 -4.48 14.16 33.71
CA TRP A 819 -3.91 15.20 32.85
C TRP A 819 -4.93 16.27 32.50
N ARG A 820 -6.17 15.88 32.18
CA ARG A 820 -7.30 16.81 32.01
C ARG A 820 -7.56 17.62 33.28
N GLN A 821 -7.66 16.99 34.45
CA GLN A 821 -7.90 17.69 35.71
C GLN A 821 -6.77 18.66 36.07
N TYR A 822 -5.52 18.29 35.78
CA TYR A 822 -4.36 19.17 35.91
C TYR A 822 -4.46 20.40 34.99
N LEU A 823 -4.80 20.21 33.71
CA LEU A 823 -5.02 21.31 32.77
C LEU A 823 -6.22 22.20 33.16
N GLU A 824 -7.32 21.61 33.63
CA GLU A 824 -8.50 22.35 34.11
C GLU A 824 -8.19 23.18 35.38
N GLN A 825 -7.36 22.66 36.30
CA GLN A 825 -6.90 23.41 37.47
C GLN A 825 -5.93 24.54 37.09
N MET A 826 -4.97 24.29 36.19
CA MET A 826 -4.03 25.30 35.72
C MET A 826 -4.73 26.41 34.92
N ALA A 827 -5.72 26.07 34.10
CA ALA A 827 -6.54 27.05 33.38
C ALA A 827 -7.48 27.85 34.30
N GLY A 828 -7.97 27.26 35.39
CA GLY A 828 -8.79 27.95 36.38
C GLY A 828 -8.01 28.89 37.32
N ALA A 829 -6.69 28.68 37.46
CA ALA A 829 -5.85 29.46 38.38
C ALA A 829 -5.59 30.91 37.92
N SER A 830 -5.81 31.24 36.64
CA SER A 830 -5.55 32.56 36.08
C SER A 830 -6.69 33.57 36.23
N SER A 831 -7.82 33.18 36.86
CA SER A 831 -8.97 34.07 37.12
C SER A 831 -9.33 34.17 38.62
N GLY A 832 -8.42 34.73 39.42
CA GLY A 832 -8.65 35.05 40.84
C GLY A 832 -8.36 36.52 41.16
N SER A 833 -9.36 37.27 41.62
CA SER A 833 -9.23 38.70 41.95
C SER A 833 -8.52 38.94 43.29
N ALA A 834 -7.80 40.06 43.39
CA ALA A 834 -7.03 40.40 44.59
C ALA A 834 -7.93 40.81 45.78
N GLN A 835 -7.66 40.25 46.96
CA GLN A 835 -8.09 40.79 48.26
C GLN A 835 -6.94 40.74 49.27
N GLN A 836 -6.91 41.73 50.18
CA GLN A 836 -5.84 41.94 51.15
C GLN A 836 -6.08 41.20 52.49
N PRO A 837 -5.03 41.00 53.32
CA PRO A 837 -5.03 39.98 54.36
C PRO A 837 -5.62 40.42 55.70
N THR A 838 -6.16 39.45 56.45
CA THR A 838 -6.42 39.53 57.89
C THR A 838 -5.98 38.24 58.60
N ALA A 839 -5.66 38.37 59.89
CA ALA A 839 -5.19 37.33 60.81
C ALA A 839 -5.54 37.79 62.26
N PRO A 840 -5.36 37.01 63.36
CA PRO A 840 -4.68 35.71 63.50
C PRO A 840 -5.46 34.68 64.39
N THR A 841 -4.74 33.77 65.07
CA THR A 841 -5.16 32.75 66.08
C THR A 841 -5.82 31.47 65.51
N THR A 842 -5.55 30.24 65.99
CA THR A 842 -4.72 29.74 67.14
C THR A 842 -4.06 28.36 66.84
N MET A 843 -3.19 27.85 67.73
CA MET A 843 -2.29 26.67 67.56
C MET A 843 -2.27 25.74 68.79
N PRO A 844 -1.57 24.56 68.80
CA PRO A 844 -1.11 23.68 67.72
C PRO A 844 -1.73 22.24 67.89
N PRO A 845 -1.12 21.11 68.35
CA PRO A 845 0.28 20.68 68.65
C PRO A 845 0.81 19.41 67.89
N THR A 846 2.14 19.33 67.68
CA THR A 846 3.10 18.17 67.74
C THR A 846 2.74 16.75 67.19
N MET A 847 3.62 15.90 66.62
CA MET A 847 5.06 15.82 66.18
C MET A 847 5.30 14.37 65.65
N PRO A 848 6.47 13.91 65.12
CA PRO A 848 7.70 14.57 64.60
C PRO A 848 8.11 14.08 63.16
N PRO A 849 9.18 14.64 62.54
CA PRO A 849 9.79 14.15 61.29
C PRO A 849 11.16 13.44 61.47
N PRO A 850 11.64 12.64 60.48
CA PRO A 850 13.02 12.14 60.39
C PRO A 850 13.98 13.09 59.64
N THR A 851 15.30 12.96 59.86
CA THR A 851 16.36 13.85 59.35
C THR A 851 17.24 13.25 58.24
N PRO A 852 17.93 14.10 57.43
CA PRO A 852 18.89 13.67 56.40
C PRO A 852 20.36 13.68 56.88
N PRO A 853 21.28 12.96 56.18
CA PRO A 853 22.74 13.04 56.40
C PRO A 853 23.48 13.92 55.36
N THR A 854 24.68 14.39 55.74
CA THR A 854 25.59 15.28 54.97
C THR A 854 26.97 14.61 54.70
N ALA A 855 27.91 15.33 54.06
CA ALA A 855 29.27 14.88 53.67
C ALA A 855 30.35 15.90 54.12
N PRO A 856 31.63 15.83 53.65
CA PRO A 856 32.68 14.78 53.66
C PRO A 856 33.70 15.10 54.82
N PRO A 857 35.06 15.09 54.74
CA PRO A 857 36.12 14.34 53.99
C PRO A 857 37.03 13.56 55.02
N PRO A 858 38.41 13.49 55.03
CA PRO A 858 39.50 13.62 54.03
C PRO A 858 40.62 12.53 54.08
N SER A 859 41.75 12.76 53.36
CA SER A 859 43.15 12.32 53.61
C SER A 859 43.75 11.08 52.88
N MET A 860 45.10 10.97 52.95
CA MET A 860 46.09 10.30 52.04
C MET A 860 47.10 9.45 52.89
N PRO A 861 48.07 8.62 52.39
CA PRO A 861 48.91 8.85 51.18
C PRO A 861 49.58 7.65 50.40
N SER A 862 50.13 8.01 49.21
CA SER A 862 51.42 7.58 48.58
C SER A 862 51.83 6.11 48.32
N THR A 863 52.14 5.77 47.05
CA THR A 863 53.46 5.37 46.45
C THR A 863 53.26 4.71 45.06
N GLY A 864 54.09 4.87 44.02
CA GLY A 864 55.27 5.73 43.77
C GLY A 864 55.85 5.55 42.34
N GLY A 865 56.72 6.47 41.86
CA GLY A 865 57.38 6.47 40.52
C GLY A 865 56.54 7.14 39.41
N GLN A 866 56.88 8.27 38.77
CA GLN A 866 58.11 8.82 38.15
C GLN A 866 58.66 8.03 36.93
N ALA A 867 59.23 8.64 35.86
CA ALA A 867 59.13 9.95 35.19
C ALA A 867 60.18 10.01 34.04
N PHE A 868 60.25 11.13 33.28
CA PHE A 868 61.21 11.46 32.19
C PHE A 868 61.01 10.72 30.84
N GLY A 869 61.35 11.30 29.66
CA GLY A 869 61.69 12.70 29.39
C GLY A 869 62.39 12.99 28.04
N ALA A 870 61.79 13.89 27.24
CA ALA A 870 62.39 14.79 26.22
C ALA A 870 63.06 14.30 24.89
N ALA A 871 62.55 14.89 23.79
CA ALA A 871 63.26 15.49 22.63
C ALA A 871 63.86 14.62 21.47
N PRO A 872 63.91 15.18 20.22
CA PRO A 872 64.38 14.50 18.98
C PRO A 872 65.80 14.92 18.53
N PRO A 873 66.36 14.30 17.45
CA PRO A 873 66.64 15.10 16.23
C PRO A 873 66.65 14.33 14.88
N GLY A 874 66.73 15.06 13.75
CA GLY A 874 67.60 14.68 12.62
C GLY A 874 67.00 14.16 11.29
N GLN A 875 67.01 15.02 10.25
CA GLN A 875 67.16 14.64 8.82
C GLN A 875 68.68 14.60 8.47
N PRO A 876 69.17 13.87 7.44
CA PRO A 876 68.97 14.21 6.00
C PRO A 876 69.10 13.03 4.99
N GLY A 877 69.16 13.32 3.67
CA GLY A 877 69.97 12.49 2.73
C GLY A 877 69.36 12.00 1.40
N THR A 878 69.24 12.91 0.44
CA THR A 878 69.17 12.71 -1.04
C THR A 878 69.78 11.43 -1.68
N SER A 879 69.15 10.87 -2.73
CA SER A 879 69.63 10.94 -4.16
C SER A 879 69.14 9.79 -5.07
N GLY A 880 69.13 10.00 -6.40
CA GLY A 880 69.23 8.93 -7.43
C GLY A 880 67.96 8.50 -8.19
N ASP A 881 67.61 9.21 -9.27
CA ASP A 881 66.67 8.73 -10.33
C ASP A 881 67.46 7.89 -11.37
N PRO A 882 66.81 7.05 -12.23
CA PRO A 882 66.49 7.58 -13.56
C PRO A 882 65.18 7.06 -14.22
N THR A 883 64.36 8.03 -14.60
CA THR A 883 63.38 8.04 -15.70
C THR A 883 64.08 7.84 -17.08
N PRO A 884 63.41 7.37 -18.18
CA PRO A 884 62.39 8.16 -18.89
C PRO A 884 61.25 7.42 -19.65
N GLY A 885 60.18 8.17 -19.95
CA GLY A 885 59.23 7.88 -21.05
C GLY A 885 57.84 7.35 -20.64
N GLY A 886 56.73 8.08 -20.84
CA GLY A 886 56.60 9.50 -21.20
C GLY A 886 55.35 9.84 -22.02
N SER A 887 54.17 9.96 -21.39
CA SER A 887 53.00 10.65 -21.98
C SER A 887 52.01 11.11 -20.90
N THR A 888 51.55 12.36 -20.99
CA THR A 888 50.68 13.02 -19.99
C THR A 888 49.18 12.77 -20.21
N PRO A 889 48.41 12.43 -19.17
CA PRO A 889 46.99 12.76 -19.10
C PRO A 889 46.80 14.16 -18.47
N VAL A 890 45.91 14.97 -19.04
CA VAL A 890 45.60 16.33 -18.56
C VAL A 890 44.70 16.27 -17.33
N SER A 891 44.96 17.14 -16.35
CA SER A 891 44.09 17.31 -15.18
C SER A 891 42.72 17.87 -15.58
N ALA A 892 41.66 17.10 -15.32
CA ALA A 892 40.28 17.54 -15.44
C ALA A 892 39.63 17.54 -14.06
N THR A 893 39.23 18.71 -13.56
CA THR A 893 38.56 18.85 -12.26
C THR A 893 37.18 18.22 -12.28
N ALA A 894 36.99 17.16 -11.49
CA ALA A 894 35.69 16.50 -11.34
C ALA A 894 34.69 17.43 -10.61
N LYS A 895 33.85 18.12 -11.37
CA LYS A 895 32.59 18.66 -10.83
C LYS A 895 31.65 17.48 -10.58
N GLY A 896 31.30 17.23 -9.32
CA GLY A 896 30.29 16.24 -8.98
C GLY A 896 28.92 16.67 -9.50
N SER A 897 28.39 15.97 -10.51
CA SER A 897 26.98 16.05 -10.88
C SER A 897 26.20 14.98 -10.14
N THR A 898 25.26 15.40 -9.30
CA THR A 898 24.26 14.51 -8.72
C THR A 898 23.36 13.97 -9.83
N LEU A 899 23.50 12.68 -10.13
CA LEU A 899 22.61 11.98 -11.07
C LEU A 899 21.24 11.75 -10.40
N THR A 900 20.37 12.75 -10.51
CA THR A 900 18.93 12.57 -10.38
C THR A 900 18.40 11.61 -11.45
N TRP A 901 17.20 11.06 -11.25
CA TRP A 901 16.49 10.28 -12.26
C TRP A 901 15.18 11.01 -12.65
N PRO A 902 14.87 11.16 -13.95
CA PRO A 902 15.76 10.93 -15.11
C PRO A 902 17.03 11.80 -15.02
N PRO A 903 18.14 11.39 -15.66
CA PRO A 903 19.38 12.17 -15.66
C PRO A 903 19.12 13.60 -16.14
N PRO A 904 19.83 14.62 -15.62
CA PRO A 904 19.65 16.00 -16.04
C PRO A 904 19.68 16.14 -17.57
N LEU A 905 18.58 16.67 -18.14
CA LEU A 905 18.43 16.83 -19.58
C LEU A 905 19.58 17.68 -20.12
N LEU A 906 20.43 17.07 -20.95
CA LEU A 906 21.60 17.71 -21.57
C LEU A 906 21.18 18.72 -22.65
N GLY A 907 20.70 19.89 -22.22
CA GLY A 907 20.49 21.06 -23.09
C GLY A 907 19.56 20.83 -24.27
N LEU A 908 18.64 19.87 -24.18
CA LEU A 908 17.66 19.63 -25.23
C LEU A 908 16.50 20.63 -25.11
N GLU A 909 16.46 21.56 -26.06
CA GLU A 909 15.32 22.44 -26.31
C GLU A 909 14.00 21.65 -26.36
N PRO A 910 12.85 22.26 -25.94
CA PRO A 910 11.53 21.60 -25.96
C PRO A 910 11.07 21.11 -27.33
N SER A 911 11.75 21.49 -28.41
CA SER A 911 11.50 21.08 -29.80
C SER A 911 11.99 19.67 -30.15
N SER A 912 12.76 19.01 -29.28
CA SER A 912 13.35 17.68 -29.57
C SER A 912 12.41 16.48 -29.34
N TYR A 913 11.20 16.69 -28.82
CA TYR A 913 10.09 15.73 -28.94
C TYR A 913 9.60 15.72 -30.40
N VAL A 914 10.36 15.07 -31.28
CA VAL A 914 9.93 14.76 -32.65
C VAL A 914 8.82 13.72 -32.58
N GLY A 915 7.59 14.21 -32.44
CA GLY A 915 6.41 13.38 -32.58
C GLY A 915 6.43 12.69 -33.93
N THR A 916 6.13 11.39 -33.95
CA THR A 916 5.91 10.64 -35.18
C THR A 916 4.70 11.24 -35.90
N GLN A 917 4.96 12.09 -36.90
CA GLN A 917 3.97 12.38 -37.93
C GLN A 917 3.52 11.07 -38.57
N ASP A 918 2.26 11.01 -39.02
CA ASP A 918 1.62 9.78 -39.44
C ASP A 918 2.48 8.98 -40.43
N PRO A 919 2.66 7.66 -40.24
CA PRO A 919 3.37 6.84 -41.22
C PRO A 919 2.64 6.96 -42.57
N PRO A 920 3.36 7.19 -43.68
CA PRO A 920 2.71 7.36 -44.97
C PRO A 920 1.92 6.10 -45.32
N VAL A 921 0.63 6.27 -45.67
CA VAL A 921 -0.28 5.18 -46.03
C VAL A 921 0.15 4.59 -47.38
N SER A 922 1.13 3.68 -47.30
CA SER A 922 1.80 3.06 -48.45
C SER A 922 0.88 2.07 -49.16
N ARG A 923 0.04 2.60 -50.06
CA ARG A 923 -0.78 1.81 -50.98
C ARG A 923 0.10 1.10 -52.01
N PHE A 924 0.55 -0.11 -51.69
CA PHE A 924 1.07 -1.07 -52.67
C PHE A 924 0.39 -2.44 -52.51
N LEU A 925 -0.69 -2.63 -53.26
CA LEU A 925 -1.20 -3.95 -53.64
C LEU A 925 -0.84 -4.20 -55.11
N PRO A 926 -0.32 -5.39 -55.48
CA PRO A 926 -0.15 -5.76 -56.88
C PRO A 926 -1.52 -5.94 -57.56
N PRO A 927 -1.66 -5.61 -58.85
CA PRO A 927 -2.95 -5.62 -59.52
C PRO A 927 -3.39 -7.04 -59.91
N ASN A 928 -4.67 -7.38 -59.64
CA ASN A 928 -5.59 -7.89 -60.66
C ASN A 928 -7.04 -8.08 -60.14
N LEU A 929 -7.97 -8.08 -61.10
CA LEU A 929 -9.44 -8.28 -61.00
C LEU A 929 -10.24 -7.28 -60.15
N VAL A 930 -10.80 -6.30 -60.87
CA VAL A 930 -11.89 -5.40 -60.48
C VAL A 930 -13.22 -6.17 -60.36
N ASN A 931 -14.01 -5.94 -59.30
CA ASN A 931 -15.44 -5.63 -59.47
C ASN A 931 -16.12 -5.00 -58.24
N ARG A 932 -16.98 -4.00 -58.53
CA ARG A 932 -17.99 -3.30 -57.70
C ARG A 932 -17.59 -2.80 -56.29
N VAL A 933 -17.64 -1.48 -56.17
CA VAL A 933 -17.75 -0.73 -54.90
C VAL A 933 -19.21 -0.74 -54.43
N GLU A 934 -19.43 -0.97 -53.13
CA GLU A 934 -20.49 -0.33 -52.36
C GLU A 934 -19.88 0.30 -51.10
N ASP A 935 -20.37 1.47 -50.72
CA ASP A 935 -19.69 2.34 -49.75
C ASP A 935 -20.04 1.97 -48.30
N ARG A 936 -19.08 1.37 -47.59
CA ARG A 936 -19.15 1.14 -46.14
C ARG A 936 -17.97 1.78 -45.43
N ARG A 937 -18.26 2.74 -44.56
CA ARG A 937 -17.29 3.30 -43.62
C ARG A 937 -16.86 2.23 -42.63
N GLU A 938 -15.59 1.85 -42.66
CA GLU A 938 -15.01 0.98 -41.65
C GLU A 938 -14.97 1.70 -40.30
N VAL A 939 -15.60 1.10 -39.29
CA VAL A 939 -15.47 1.50 -37.89
C VAL A 939 -14.50 0.54 -37.23
N LEU A 940 -13.43 1.05 -36.64
CA LEU A 940 -12.50 0.27 -35.82
C LEU A 940 -13.24 -0.27 -34.59
N LEU A 941 -13.59 -1.55 -34.64
CA LEU A 941 -14.22 -2.28 -33.53
C LEU A 941 -13.23 -2.43 -32.37
N ARG A 942 -13.76 -2.36 -31.14
CA ARG A 942 -12.98 -2.56 -29.91
C ARG A 942 -12.94 -4.07 -29.58
N PRO A 943 -11.86 -4.61 -28.99
CA PRO A 943 -11.73 -6.05 -28.72
C PRO A 943 -12.63 -6.63 -27.59
N ASN A 944 -13.88 -6.17 -27.43
CA ASN A 944 -14.78 -6.57 -26.34
C ASN A 944 -16.26 -6.83 -26.75
N ASP A 945 -16.63 -6.69 -28.02
CA ASP A 945 -18.02 -6.80 -28.50
C ASP A 945 -18.29 -8.11 -29.29
N GLU A 946 -18.29 -9.26 -28.62
CA GLU A 946 -18.56 -10.59 -29.24
C GLU A 946 -19.76 -11.34 -28.63
N TYR A 947 -20.93 -10.69 -28.61
CA TYR A 947 -22.19 -11.34 -28.23
C TYR A 947 -22.90 -11.97 -29.44
N GLY A 948 -22.34 -13.05 -29.98
CA GLY A 948 -22.86 -13.74 -31.17
C GLY A 948 -23.03 -15.27 -31.09
N TYR A 949 -22.16 -16.00 -30.38
CA TYR A 949 -21.97 -17.46 -30.60
C TYR A 949 -22.31 -18.40 -29.43
N LEU A 950 -22.86 -17.90 -28.31
CA LEU A 950 -23.10 -18.71 -27.10
C LEU A 950 -24.37 -19.59 -27.11
N HIS A 951 -25.08 -19.70 -28.23
CA HIS A 951 -26.38 -20.38 -28.27
C HIS A 951 -26.30 -21.89 -28.55
N ASP A 952 -25.35 -22.36 -29.38
CA ASP A 952 -25.46 -23.69 -30.02
C ASP A 952 -24.57 -24.78 -29.41
N LEU A 953 -23.65 -24.46 -28.49
CA LEU A 953 -22.64 -25.42 -28.00
C LEU A 953 -23.12 -26.43 -26.93
N PHE A 954 -24.31 -26.24 -26.35
CA PHE A 954 -24.80 -27.09 -25.24
C PHE A 954 -25.41 -28.44 -25.66
N SER A 955 -25.42 -28.74 -26.96
CA SER A 955 -25.92 -30.01 -27.50
C SER A 955 -24.79 -30.93 -27.94
N LEU A 956 -24.20 -31.72 -27.01
CA LEU A 956 -23.74 -33.11 -27.25
C LEU A 956 -23.04 -33.79 -26.04
N ASN A 957 -23.34 -35.09 -25.88
CA ASN A 957 -22.56 -36.16 -25.22
C ASN A 957 -22.73 -36.42 -23.70
N PRO A 958 -23.75 -37.21 -23.28
CA PRO A 958 -23.94 -37.67 -21.91
C PRO A 958 -23.29 -39.05 -21.64
N GLY A 959 -22.22 -39.13 -20.84
CA GLY A 959 -21.45 -40.38 -20.76
C GLY A 959 -20.46 -40.65 -19.62
N LEU A 960 -20.61 -40.10 -18.40
CA LEU A 960 -19.67 -40.42 -17.30
C LEU A 960 -20.25 -40.54 -15.86
N ALA A 961 -21.54 -40.86 -15.70
CA ALA A 961 -22.19 -40.91 -14.39
C ALA A 961 -22.41 -42.34 -13.85
N ARG A 962 -21.37 -42.99 -13.28
CA ARG A 962 -21.51 -44.21 -12.43
C ARG A 962 -20.23 -44.63 -11.69
N ALA A 963 -19.99 -44.08 -10.49
CA ALA A 963 -19.09 -44.67 -9.49
C ALA A 963 -19.39 -44.14 -8.08
N ILE A 964 -19.17 -44.99 -7.07
CA ILE A 964 -19.15 -44.68 -5.62
C ILE A 964 -20.51 -44.23 -5.02
N SER A 965 -20.99 -45.04 -4.07
CA SER A 965 -22.13 -44.74 -3.19
C SER A 965 -21.81 -45.22 -1.76
N SER A 966 -22.63 -44.83 -0.79
CA SER A 966 -22.62 -45.20 0.64
C SER A 966 -21.48 -44.66 1.52
N THR A 967 -21.77 -43.58 2.26
CA THR A 967 -21.82 -43.54 3.75
C THR A 967 -22.21 -42.14 4.21
N GLY A 968 -23.22 -42.00 5.07
CA GLY A 968 -23.79 -40.71 5.47
C GLY A 968 -23.60 -40.38 6.97
N PRO A 969 -23.29 -39.12 7.34
CA PRO A 969 -23.33 -38.63 8.72
C PRO A 969 -24.52 -37.70 9.00
N ALA A 970 -24.72 -37.37 10.28
CA ALA A 970 -25.85 -36.60 10.82
C ALA A 970 -25.84 -35.09 10.48
N PRO A 971 -27.00 -34.40 10.53
CA PRO A 971 -27.09 -32.98 10.16
C PRO A 971 -26.37 -32.05 11.14
N VAL A 972 -25.69 -31.04 10.60
CA VAL A 972 -25.10 -29.91 11.34
C VAL A 972 -26.00 -28.69 11.14
N ALA A 973 -26.38 -28.00 12.22
CA ALA A 973 -27.28 -26.86 12.15
C ALA A 973 -26.62 -25.63 11.48
N SER A 974 -27.26 -25.12 10.43
CA SER A 974 -26.80 -23.98 9.62
C SER A 974 -27.11 -22.62 10.25
N GLY A 975 -26.29 -22.20 11.22
CA GLY A 975 -26.32 -20.83 11.76
C GLY A 975 -25.30 -19.92 11.06
N SER A 976 -25.76 -18.81 10.44
CA SER A 976 -24.87 -17.78 9.90
C SER A 976 -23.97 -17.19 10.99
N SER A 977 -22.67 -17.10 10.72
CA SER A 977 -21.69 -16.49 11.63
C SER A 977 -21.79 -14.96 11.66
N PHE A 978 -22.16 -14.33 10.55
CA PHE A 978 -22.26 -12.86 10.43
C PHE A 978 -23.55 -12.32 11.06
N LEU A 979 -24.71 -12.91 10.73
CA LEU A 979 -25.97 -12.63 11.44
C LEU A 979 -25.87 -13.08 12.91
N GLY A 980 -25.16 -14.17 13.19
CA GLY A 980 -24.82 -14.58 14.55
C GLY A 980 -23.98 -13.54 15.31
N ALA A 981 -23.05 -12.85 14.65
CA ALA A 981 -22.27 -11.78 15.26
C ALA A 981 -23.12 -10.51 15.51
N MET A 982 -23.97 -10.11 14.56
CA MET A 982 -24.86 -8.96 14.75
C MET A 982 -25.95 -9.21 15.82
N ASN A 983 -26.50 -10.43 15.87
CA ASN A 983 -27.54 -10.79 16.85
C ASN A 983 -26.98 -11.08 18.26
N ARG A 984 -25.67 -11.37 18.42
CA ARG A 984 -24.99 -11.49 19.72
C ARG A 984 -24.88 -10.18 20.51
N VAL A 985 -25.41 -9.07 20.00
CA VAL A 985 -25.54 -7.80 20.71
C VAL A 985 -26.79 -7.77 21.62
N GLY A 986 -27.68 -8.79 21.55
CA GLY A 986 -28.73 -9.01 22.56
C GLY A 986 -28.16 -9.53 23.89
N PRO A 987 -28.79 -9.25 25.06
CA PRO A 987 -28.15 -9.45 26.36
C PRO A 987 -27.92 -10.91 26.81
N ASP A 988 -28.75 -11.85 26.35
CA ASP A 988 -28.81 -13.22 26.87
C ASP A 988 -28.43 -14.29 25.83
N VAL A 989 -27.25 -14.90 25.98
CA VAL A 989 -27.04 -16.37 26.00
C VAL A 989 -25.69 -16.64 26.68
N SER A 990 -25.69 -17.39 27.78
CA SER A 990 -24.47 -17.94 28.38
C SER A 990 -24.18 -19.34 27.82
N ALA A 991 -23.11 -19.48 27.04
CA ALA A 991 -22.65 -20.76 26.48
C ALA A 991 -21.31 -21.17 27.09
N ARG A 992 -21.34 -22.02 28.13
CA ARG A 992 -20.13 -22.62 28.72
C ARG A 992 -19.49 -23.58 27.72
N VAL A 993 -18.27 -23.26 27.26
CA VAL A 993 -17.39 -24.19 26.54
C VAL A 993 -16.07 -24.29 27.28
N THR A 994 -15.73 -25.47 27.78
CA THR A 994 -14.44 -25.72 28.44
C THR A 994 -13.30 -25.73 27.43
N PRO A 995 -12.12 -25.15 27.76
CA PRO A 995 -11.00 -25.08 26.82
C PRO A 995 -10.45 -26.48 26.55
N ARG A 996 -10.22 -26.79 25.28
CA ARG A 996 -9.40 -27.94 24.85
C ARG A 996 -8.06 -27.43 24.35
N SER A 997 -6.98 -27.96 24.92
CA SER A 997 -5.61 -27.68 24.45
C SER A 997 -5.42 -28.20 23.02
N LEU A 998 -4.74 -27.40 22.18
CA LEU A 998 -4.32 -27.81 20.84
C LEU A 998 -3.08 -28.71 20.85
N PHE A 999 -2.44 -28.91 22.01
CA PHE A 999 -1.35 -29.87 22.19
C PHE A 999 -1.87 -31.18 22.80
N SER A 1000 -2.50 -32.02 21.97
CA SER A 1000 -2.59 -33.46 22.24
C SER A 1000 -2.29 -34.23 20.96
N SER A 1001 -1.18 -34.97 20.97
CA SER A 1001 -0.77 -35.81 19.84
C SER A 1001 -1.75 -36.96 19.65
N ARG A 1002 -2.26 -37.14 18.42
CA ARG A 1002 -3.19 -38.22 18.10
C ARG A 1002 -2.43 -39.56 18.08
N ALA A 1003 -2.50 -40.30 19.19
CA ALA A 1003 -1.79 -41.56 19.35
C ALA A 1003 -2.12 -42.56 18.22
N ALA A 1004 -1.09 -43.25 17.72
CA ALA A 1004 -1.24 -44.27 16.69
C ALA A 1004 -2.05 -45.48 17.22
N ARG A 1005 -2.81 -46.12 16.33
CA ARG A 1005 -3.48 -47.39 16.65
C ARG A 1005 -2.43 -48.50 16.85
N ALA A 1006 -2.43 -49.12 18.03
CA ALA A 1006 -1.66 -50.34 18.25
C ALA A 1006 -2.22 -51.52 17.44
N PRO A 1007 -1.37 -52.39 16.86
CA PRO A 1007 -1.78 -53.71 16.39
C PRO A 1007 -2.15 -54.65 17.55
N SER A 1008 -2.77 -55.78 17.23
CA SER A 1008 -3.17 -56.81 18.19
C SER A 1008 -1.98 -57.48 18.90
N ALA A 1009 -2.19 -57.93 20.13
CA ALA A 1009 -1.19 -58.62 20.94
C ALA A 1009 -0.74 -59.96 20.31
N GLY A 1010 0.57 -60.24 20.41
CA GLY A 1010 1.21 -61.50 20.01
C GLY A 1010 2.41 -61.78 20.93
N ALA A 1011 2.72 -63.05 21.16
CA ALA A 1011 3.59 -63.58 22.22
C ALA A 1011 4.96 -62.89 22.44
N ILE A 1012 5.43 -62.94 23.69
CA ILE A 1012 6.75 -62.46 24.15
C ILE A 1012 7.82 -63.53 23.89
N THR A 1013 8.98 -63.12 23.36
CA THR A 1013 10.28 -63.81 23.56
C THR A 1013 11.43 -62.78 23.55
N PRO A 1014 12.37 -62.80 24.51
CA PRO A 1014 13.46 -61.80 24.56
C PRO A 1014 14.71 -62.23 23.77
N GLY A 1015 15.32 -61.30 23.02
CA GLY A 1015 16.48 -61.56 22.14
C GLY A 1015 17.46 -60.39 22.03
N SER A 1016 18.44 -60.38 22.93
CA SER A 1016 19.73 -59.67 22.94
C SER A 1016 20.20 -58.74 21.78
N ARG A 1017 20.89 -57.67 22.21
CA ARG A 1017 22.18 -57.10 21.69
C ARG A 1017 22.21 -56.11 20.50
N THR A 1018 22.75 -54.93 20.82
CA THR A 1018 23.77 -54.11 20.12
C THR A 1018 23.65 -53.82 18.62
N GLY A 1019 23.67 -52.52 18.30
CA GLY A 1019 23.81 -51.92 16.98
C GLY A 1019 23.89 -50.41 17.13
#